data_AF-A0A401I4E6-F1
#
_entry.id   AF-A0A401I4E6-F1
#
_cell.length_a   1.000
_cell.length_b   1.000
_cell.length_c   1.000
_cell.angle_alpha   90.00
_cell.angle_beta   90.00
_cell.angle_gamma   90.00
#
_symmetry.space_group_name_H-M   'P 1'
#
loop_
_entity.id
_entity.type
_entity.pdbx_description
1 polymer ?
#
loop_
_entity_poly.entity_id
_entity_poly.type
_entity_poly.pdbx_seq_one_letter_code
_entity_poly.pdbx_strand_id
1 'polypeptide(L)'
;MAAWPSDALVKLFKSTPVPDQPAVALELIAARNEYRAGQIGVRSSQAHHNLQVTVGALSGPGGAQIPAEQVSARFIDTIHLPQHTDLLPTEEQVLAPDGSMDYPDRITHDSALAELPADTTRAIWVSVYVSRSAPAGLYTGTAQLISDEGSAAVPVRVQVYGVTVPDTKDSDYRVDNWFSSAGGEPVGLEALRYQYGITEFSADWWTVMAHFADYMKKHRNNVIWVDPVGYLVPDVQIDASGGYAFDWGKFDQFVQLFIDAGAMKELHGSSLMMKQGDRYQVRTIQEVQGEPQAVYVPAQSSAAEQWLDIYLPALKAHLASKGWDLLFYQSGGDEPINDQDREDNNWFYDKVHTLAPGIRTLEANFVPTYDFEDTLDVHVVKQSNYDYEADYHKIRQDFGQSIWLYICNYPTWDYLVRNIDAPLAKTLLPHWYTFQHGIEGYLHWGFNFWNLNSASGNQPVAASSSYEAGGWSTAHLTDGVISTLPSSMGWSSNASTGVNHTEWVSVDLGQSTEIRKVTMFPRDDGDNRGYGFPVDFTIDISDDQTNWTTVVTQTGHAKPGIYDEAPSFSFAPQSARYVRIHATGLRANPHDGGAYRMQLAEIAVYGLDDVLQEADTPTPGDRWIAYPDRVNLGLYESIRGEAELEGIQDRELLSMLAQTRPDLAHNIAQALIATGTSYNSDTTAIAAARRAVLDNLTGNGANELLTDELDSFDKIFERSSALVIDGSYAATIADGDAGRVRRTSGTEQYMTYHRLNIQSFAATLYYESSAELAFYASPDNRSWTRVEAAVAEDLQTNAPWRRMRLSADDVPWGTNYLKIVFLDTNVLDWVPQLGKLEIVSGASSGPDVLTDSMDNFRWMASRSDNLIVDGSYADEIADGDAGRVRRTDGQTAYWVYQRSDIHSLQATLYYEGTYQLNVYASPDGASWTSVAPTVLSTEPASSGYPWSKRIIEASALPAGTAYIKFEIPASATSWVPQVGEVRVTSN
;
A
#
# COMPACT_ATOMS: atom_id res chain seq x y z
N MET A 1 -4.86 26.67 25.20
CA MET A 1 -4.92 25.83 23.99
C MET A 1 -3.72 26.10 23.11
N ALA A 2 -2.92 25.08 22.84
CA ALA A 2 -1.88 25.08 21.83
C ALA A 2 -2.37 24.28 20.62
N ALA A 3 -2.10 24.76 19.42
CA ALA A 3 -2.39 24.08 18.16
C ALA A 3 -1.15 24.14 17.28
N TRP A 4 -0.76 23.02 16.67
CA TRP A 4 0.43 22.94 15.82
C TRP A 4 0.18 22.09 14.57
N PRO A 5 0.76 22.46 13.41
CA PRO A 5 0.75 21.62 12.22
C PRO A 5 1.60 20.35 12.41
N SER A 6 1.20 19.27 11.74
CA SER A 6 1.95 18.01 11.65
C SER A 6 1.74 17.39 10.26
N ASP A 7 2.71 16.59 9.83
CA ASP A 7 2.67 15.88 8.54
C ASP A 7 1.56 14.80 8.53
N ALA A 8 1.02 14.50 7.35
CA ALA A 8 -0.03 13.49 7.18
C ALA A 8 0.42 12.08 7.60
N LEU A 9 1.71 11.77 7.47
CA LEU A 9 2.28 10.46 7.75
C LEU A 9 2.66 10.26 9.22
N VAL A 10 2.48 11.28 10.08
CA VAL A 10 2.76 11.21 11.52
C VAL A 10 1.51 10.80 12.30
N LYS A 11 1.64 9.84 13.22
CA LYS A 11 0.55 9.45 14.13
C LYS A 11 0.55 10.32 15.38
N LEU A 12 -0.47 11.15 15.53
CA LEU A 12 -0.67 11.99 16.72
C LEU A 12 -1.54 11.25 17.76
N PHE A 13 -0.89 10.66 18.75
CA PHE A 13 -1.52 9.97 19.88
C PHE A 13 -2.14 10.97 20.87
N LYS A 14 -3.05 10.48 21.72
CA LYS A 14 -3.60 11.23 22.87
C LYS A 14 -2.52 11.79 23.79
N SER A 15 -1.40 11.07 23.92
CA SER A 15 -0.23 11.42 24.72
C SER A 15 0.84 12.23 23.99
N THR A 16 0.69 12.50 22.69
CA THR A 16 1.68 13.27 21.92
C THR A 16 1.85 14.67 22.50
N PRO A 17 3.06 15.06 22.94
CA PRO A 17 3.30 16.40 23.47
C PRO A 17 3.31 17.45 22.36
N VAL A 18 3.17 18.72 22.75
CA VAL A 18 3.44 19.83 21.83
C VAL A 18 4.93 19.79 21.47
N PRO A 19 5.31 19.85 20.17
CA PRO A 19 6.72 19.90 19.78
C PRO A 19 7.43 21.11 20.37
N ASP A 20 8.73 20.98 20.66
CA ASP A 20 9.55 22.08 21.17
C ASP A 20 9.65 23.25 20.18
N GLN A 21 9.66 22.93 18.88
CA GLN A 21 9.68 23.89 17.78
C GLN A 21 8.56 23.57 16.78
N PRO A 22 7.30 23.95 17.08
CA PRO A 22 6.18 23.66 16.21
C PRO A 22 6.30 24.46 14.91
N ALA A 23 5.92 23.84 13.79
CA ALA A 23 5.81 24.53 12.51
C ALA A 23 4.81 25.69 12.61
N VAL A 24 5.05 26.76 11.85
CA VAL A 24 4.22 27.99 11.91
C VAL A 24 2.98 27.93 11.01
N ALA A 25 2.91 26.98 10.08
CA ALA A 25 1.81 26.80 9.14
C ALA A 25 1.71 25.33 8.71
N LEU A 26 0.50 24.89 8.35
CA LEU A 26 0.28 23.65 7.64
C LEU A 26 0.60 23.88 6.16
N GLU A 27 1.71 23.30 5.70
CA GLU A 27 2.23 23.47 4.33
C GLU A 27 1.93 22.23 3.50
N LEU A 28 1.15 22.36 2.43
CA LEU A 28 0.80 21.30 1.50
C LEU A 28 1.33 21.63 0.09
N ILE A 29 1.73 20.61 -0.67
CA ILE A 29 2.10 20.74 -2.09
C ILE A 29 1.21 19.84 -2.95
N ALA A 30 0.54 20.40 -3.95
CA ALA A 30 -0.45 19.66 -4.72
C ALA A 30 -0.30 19.91 -6.21
N ALA A 31 -0.46 18.87 -7.01
CA ALA A 31 -0.84 19.01 -8.41
C ALA A 31 -2.34 19.35 -8.50
N ARG A 32 -2.82 19.64 -9.71
CA ARG A 32 -4.25 19.74 -10.01
C ARG A 32 -4.88 18.36 -10.07
N ASN A 33 -6.18 18.30 -9.76
CA ASN A 33 -6.99 17.09 -9.69
C ASN A 33 -6.52 16.11 -8.61
N GLU A 34 -6.10 16.65 -7.47
CA GLU A 34 -5.45 15.90 -6.41
C GLU A 34 -6.06 16.23 -5.05
N TYR A 35 -6.15 15.24 -4.16
CA TYR A 35 -6.39 15.46 -2.74
C TYR A 35 -5.05 15.46 -2.02
N ARG A 36 -4.80 16.46 -1.16
CA ARG A 36 -3.66 16.50 -0.26
C ARG A 36 -4.11 16.84 1.15
N ALA A 37 -3.47 16.23 2.13
CA ALA A 37 -3.83 16.43 3.52
C ALA A 37 -2.62 16.66 4.41
N GLY A 38 -2.90 17.10 5.62
CA GLY A 38 -1.98 17.09 6.75
C GLY A 38 -2.79 17.23 8.04
N GLN A 39 -2.10 17.40 9.16
CA GLN A 39 -2.76 17.35 10.47
C GLN A 39 -2.53 18.61 11.30
N ILE A 40 -3.48 18.89 12.19
CA ILE A 40 -3.31 19.83 13.28
C ILE A 40 -3.49 19.08 14.59
N GLY A 41 -2.44 19.08 15.43
CA GLY A 41 -2.55 18.64 16.82
C GLY A 41 -3.09 19.78 17.69
N VAL A 42 -4.02 19.48 18.58
CA VAL A 42 -4.52 20.43 19.59
C VAL A 42 -4.41 19.84 21.00
N ARG A 43 -3.84 20.60 21.93
CA ARG A 43 -3.62 20.20 23.33
C ARG A 43 -3.72 21.40 24.27
N SER A 44 -4.21 21.20 25.49
CA SER A 44 -4.28 22.26 26.51
C SER A 44 -4.12 21.68 27.92
N SER A 45 -3.57 22.45 28.86
CA SER A 45 -3.43 22.04 30.27
C SER A 45 -4.74 22.16 31.07
N GLN A 46 -5.81 22.62 30.44
CA GLN A 46 -7.17 22.68 30.98
C GLN A 46 -8.13 22.09 29.94
N ALA A 47 -9.29 21.61 30.38
CA ALA A 47 -10.32 21.15 29.47
C ALA A 47 -10.88 22.32 28.63
N HIS A 48 -11.32 22.03 27.41
CA HIS A 48 -11.99 22.97 26.52
C HIS A 48 -13.31 22.37 26.02
N HIS A 49 -14.41 23.12 26.13
CA HIS A 49 -15.74 22.64 25.74
C HIS A 49 -16.21 23.27 24.43
N ASN A 50 -17.07 22.54 23.72
CA ASN A 50 -17.66 22.95 22.45
C ASN A 50 -16.60 23.39 21.43
N LEU A 51 -15.50 22.66 21.34
CA LEU A 51 -14.40 22.96 20.42
C LEU A 51 -14.88 22.75 18.97
N GLN A 52 -14.86 23.81 18.17
CA GLN A 52 -15.17 23.79 16.75
C GLN A 52 -13.92 24.11 15.94
N VAL A 53 -13.78 23.43 14.81
CA VAL A 53 -12.70 23.66 13.84
C VAL A 53 -13.32 24.04 12.51
N THR A 54 -12.86 25.15 11.92
CA THR A 54 -13.33 25.60 10.62
C THR A 54 -12.17 26.03 9.74
N VAL A 55 -12.25 25.73 8.45
CA VAL A 55 -11.32 26.24 7.43
C VAL A 55 -12.17 26.84 6.32
N GLY A 56 -11.93 28.12 6.02
CA GLY A 56 -12.62 28.80 4.92
C GLY A 56 -11.98 28.51 3.57
N ALA A 57 -12.49 29.17 2.53
CA ALA A 57 -11.87 29.15 1.21
C ALA A 57 -10.40 29.64 1.28
N LEU A 58 -9.51 28.99 0.53
CA LEU A 58 -8.12 29.40 0.42
C LEU A 58 -7.98 30.39 -0.75
N SER A 59 -7.39 31.55 -0.48
CA SER A 59 -7.20 32.60 -1.49
C SER A 59 -5.88 32.40 -2.22
N GLY A 60 -5.91 32.41 -3.55
CA GLY A 60 -4.76 32.17 -4.40
C GLY A 60 -4.48 33.27 -5.43
N PRO A 61 -3.63 32.98 -6.43
CA PRO A 61 -3.16 33.95 -7.41
C PRO A 61 -4.30 34.55 -8.25
N GLY A 62 -4.20 35.84 -8.55
CA GLY A 62 -5.18 36.52 -9.42
C GLY A 62 -6.61 36.57 -8.87
N GLY A 63 -6.80 36.35 -7.56
CA GLY A 63 -8.12 36.27 -6.93
C GLY A 63 -8.81 34.92 -7.07
N ALA A 64 -8.09 33.90 -7.56
CA ALA A 64 -8.59 32.52 -7.57
C ALA A 64 -8.82 32.00 -6.14
N GLN A 65 -9.70 31.02 -6.00
CA GLN A 65 -9.98 30.38 -4.72
C GLN A 65 -9.99 28.86 -4.87
N ILE A 66 -9.47 28.17 -3.86
CA ILE A 66 -9.93 26.82 -3.54
C ILE A 66 -11.13 27.04 -2.60
N PRO A 67 -12.35 26.73 -3.05
CA PRO A 67 -13.55 27.09 -2.30
C PRO A 67 -13.70 26.21 -1.06
N ALA A 68 -14.50 26.68 -0.08
CA ALA A 68 -14.56 26.05 1.24
C ALA A 68 -15.07 24.60 1.20
N GLU A 69 -15.93 24.25 0.24
CA GLU A 69 -16.41 22.88 0.02
C GLU A 69 -15.32 21.90 -0.45
N GLN A 70 -14.16 22.40 -0.90
CA GLN A 70 -12.99 21.60 -1.27
C GLN A 70 -11.97 21.52 -0.13
N VAL A 71 -12.29 22.03 1.05
CA VAL A 71 -11.44 22.01 2.23
C VAL A 71 -12.22 21.44 3.40
N SER A 72 -11.68 20.41 4.04
CA SER A 72 -12.28 19.83 5.25
C SER A 72 -11.30 19.84 6.40
N ALA A 73 -11.81 19.97 7.63
CA ALA A 73 -11.07 19.76 8.87
C ALA A 73 -11.92 18.86 9.76
N ARG A 74 -11.46 17.62 9.97
CA ARG A 74 -12.22 16.57 10.64
C ARG A 74 -11.41 15.92 11.75
N PHE A 75 -12.02 15.58 12.87
CA PHE A 75 -11.31 14.92 13.96
C PHE A 75 -10.92 13.49 13.59
N ILE A 76 -9.79 13.05 14.14
CA ILE A 76 -9.33 11.67 14.07
C ILE A 76 -9.66 10.98 15.40
N ASP A 77 -10.23 9.79 15.29
CA ASP A 77 -10.51 8.89 16.41
C ASP A 77 -9.43 7.81 16.52
N THR A 78 -9.37 7.19 17.71
CA THR A 78 -8.42 6.13 18.01
C THR A 78 -9.08 4.76 17.96
N ILE A 79 -8.35 3.77 17.43
CA ILE A 79 -8.69 2.34 17.47
C ILE A 79 -7.81 1.66 18.50
N HIS A 80 -8.43 0.86 19.37
CA HIS A 80 -7.71 0.11 20.40
C HIS A 80 -7.17 -1.20 19.84
N LEU A 81 -5.86 -1.43 19.99
CA LEU A 81 -5.20 -2.69 19.64
C LEU A 81 -4.90 -3.51 20.92
N PRO A 82 -5.25 -4.80 21.02
CA PRO A 82 -4.95 -5.63 22.19
C PRO A 82 -3.52 -6.17 22.15
N GLN A 83 -2.90 -6.15 20.96
CA GLN A 83 -1.54 -6.57 20.70
C GLN A 83 -0.98 -5.78 19.51
N HIS A 84 0.35 -5.72 19.45
CA HIS A 84 1.06 -5.24 18.26
C HIS A 84 1.01 -6.29 17.14
N THR A 85 1.27 -5.85 15.91
CA THR A 85 1.38 -6.72 14.75
C THR A 85 2.45 -7.78 14.97
N ASP A 86 2.07 -9.03 14.73
CA ASP A 86 2.95 -10.19 14.84
C ASP A 86 4.15 -10.04 13.92
N LEU A 87 5.34 -10.31 14.46
CA LEU A 87 6.63 -10.32 13.75
C LEU A 87 7.08 -8.99 13.14
N LEU A 88 6.38 -7.87 13.40
CA LEU A 88 6.85 -6.53 13.07
C LEU A 88 7.94 -6.11 14.08
N PRO A 89 9.20 -5.81 13.66
CA PRO A 89 10.26 -5.41 14.56
C PRO A 89 9.91 -4.14 15.35
N THR A 90 10.35 -4.03 16.60
CA THR A 90 10.02 -2.88 17.47
C THR A 90 10.48 -1.55 16.86
N GLU A 91 11.60 -1.55 16.14
CA GLU A 91 12.13 -0.39 15.42
C GLU A 91 11.27 0.04 14.22
N GLU A 92 10.44 -0.86 13.71
CA GLU A 92 9.49 -0.64 12.62
C GLU A 92 8.06 -0.42 13.14
N GLN A 93 7.85 -0.36 14.46
CA GLN A 93 6.59 -0.03 15.11
C GLN A 93 6.51 1.46 15.46
N VAL A 94 5.32 2.04 15.32
CA VAL A 94 5.00 3.36 15.86
C VAL A 94 4.43 3.17 17.25
N LEU A 95 5.14 3.65 18.28
CA LEU A 95 4.75 3.48 19.68
C LEU A 95 4.19 4.78 20.27
N ALA A 96 3.10 4.68 21.02
CA ALA A 96 2.56 5.81 21.76
C ALA A 96 3.55 6.26 22.86
N PRO A 97 3.75 7.58 23.09
CA PRO A 97 4.65 8.07 24.13
C PRO A 97 4.39 7.56 25.55
N ASP A 98 3.14 7.23 25.87
CA ASP A 98 2.70 6.69 27.17
C ASP A 98 2.54 5.17 27.18
N GLY A 99 2.86 4.48 26.08
CA GLY A 99 2.68 3.03 25.93
C GLY A 99 1.21 2.61 25.77
N SER A 100 0.30 3.54 25.48
CA SER A 100 -1.09 3.22 25.14
C SER A 100 -1.19 2.43 23.83
N MET A 101 -2.20 1.58 23.73
CA MET A 101 -2.55 0.85 22.50
C MET A 101 -3.72 1.49 21.74
N ASP A 102 -4.05 2.75 22.02
CA ASP A 102 -5.05 3.52 21.29
C ASP A 102 -4.39 4.27 20.13
N TYR A 103 -4.47 3.71 18.92
CA TYR A 103 -3.84 4.23 17.71
C TYR A 103 -4.78 5.17 16.94
N PRO A 104 -4.35 6.38 16.53
CA PRO A 104 -5.16 7.20 15.63
C PRO A 104 -5.28 6.51 14.25
N ASP A 105 -6.50 6.37 13.73
CA ASP A 105 -6.69 5.88 12.35
C ASP A 105 -7.94 6.45 11.67
N ARG A 106 -9.12 6.23 12.25
CA ARG A 106 -10.42 6.63 11.65
C ARG A 106 -10.59 8.14 11.60
N ILE A 107 -10.88 8.68 10.42
CA ILE A 107 -11.22 10.09 10.20
C ILE A 107 -12.74 10.23 10.28
N THR A 108 -13.22 10.97 11.29
CA THR A 108 -14.65 11.20 11.53
C THR A 108 -15.26 12.16 10.51
N HIS A 109 -16.58 12.36 10.54
CA HIS A 109 -17.24 13.46 9.83
C HIS A 109 -17.27 14.77 10.66
N ASP A 110 -16.79 14.72 11.91
CA ASP A 110 -16.97 15.79 12.87
C ASP A 110 -15.92 16.87 12.73
N SER A 111 -16.39 18.12 12.65
CA SER A 111 -15.58 19.33 12.78
C SER A 111 -15.76 19.99 14.16
N ALA A 112 -16.46 19.32 15.07
CA ALA A 112 -16.70 19.78 16.43
C ALA A 112 -16.48 18.65 17.43
N LEU A 113 -16.04 19.02 18.63
CA LEU A 113 -15.80 18.11 19.75
C LEU A 113 -16.46 18.70 21.00
N ALA A 114 -17.28 17.91 21.68
CA ALA A 114 -18.00 18.34 22.88
C ALA A 114 -17.02 18.78 23.99
N GLU A 115 -15.93 18.03 24.18
CA GLU A 115 -14.88 18.34 25.13
C GLU A 115 -13.51 17.85 24.62
N LEU A 116 -12.51 18.73 24.67
CA LEU A 116 -11.09 18.37 24.64
C LEU A 116 -10.61 18.28 26.10
N PRO A 117 -10.31 17.08 26.62
CA PRO A 117 -9.84 16.93 28.00
C PRO A 117 -8.49 17.62 28.23
N ALA A 118 -8.24 18.02 29.48
CA ALA A 118 -6.94 18.53 29.88
C ALA A 118 -5.85 17.48 29.60
N ASP A 119 -4.67 17.97 29.19
CA ASP A 119 -3.48 17.16 28.95
C ASP A 119 -3.70 15.98 27.99
N THR A 120 -4.63 16.13 27.05
CA THR A 120 -4.89 15.20 25.96
C THR A 120 -4.73 15.90 24.62
N THR A 121 -4.11 15.22 23.67
CA THR A 121 -3.99 15.67 22.29
C THR A 121 -5.12 15.10 21.45
N ARG A 122 -5.77 15.95 20.65
CA ARG A 122 -6.66 15.51 19.57
C ARG A 122 -6.04 15.91 18.23
N ALA A 123 -6.10 15.01 17.27
CA ALA A 123 -5.64 15.24 15.92
C ALA A 123 -6.82 15.64 15.02
N ILE A 124 -6.57 16.59 14.14
CA ILE A 124 -7.53 17.10 13.15
C ILE A 124 -6.92 16.89 11.78
N TRP A 125 -7.57 16.08 10.93
CA TRP A 125 -7.20 15.87 9.54
C TRP A 125 -7.71 17.03 8.68
N VAL A 126 -6.79 17.76 8.06
CA VAL A 126 -7.11 18.87 7.13
C VAL A 126 -6.85 18.39 5.71
N SER A 127 -7.90 18.20 4.91
CA SER A 127 -7.80 17.72 3.53
C SER A 127 -8.25 18.80 2.55
N VAL A 128 -7.51 18.95 1.45
CA VAL A 128 -7.73 19.92 0.38
C VAL A 128 -7.80 19.21 -0.96
N TYR A 129 -8.89 19.38 -1.68
CA TYR A 129 -8.99 19.00 -3.09
C TYR A 129 -8.61 20.19 -3.99
N VAL A 130 -7.68 19.98 -4.90
CA VAL A 130 -7.30 20.98 -5.89
C VAL A 130 -7.97 20.67 -7.21
N SER A 131 -8.93 21.50 -7.61
CA SER A 131 -9.64 21.31 -8.89
C SER A 131 -8.71 21.30 -10.11
N ARG A 132 -9.13 20.58 -11.16
CA ARG A 132 -8.37 20.44 -12.42
C ARG A 132 -7.96 21.77 -13.07
N SER A 133 -8.76 22.81 -12.91
CA SER A 133 -8.56 24.12 -13.53
C SER A 133 -7.89 25.14 -12.60
N ALA A 134 -7.55 24.77 -11.35
CA ALA A 134 -6.97 25.68 -10.38
C ALA A 134 -5.69 26.35 -10.93
N PRO A 135 -5.58 27.70 -10.95
CA PRO A 135 -4.33 28.37 -11.28
C PRO A 135 -3.18 27.91 -10.38
N ALA A 136 -2.00 27.69 -10.96
CA ALA A 136 -0.81 27.33 -10.18
C ALA A 136 -0.34 28.51 -9.33
N GLY A 137 0.19 28.22 -8.14
CA GLY A 137 0.72 29.19 -7.18
C GLY A 137 0.26 28.92 -5.75
N LEU A 138 0.62 29.83 -4.84
CA LEU A 138 0.34 29.69 -3.41
C LEU A 138 -1.09 30.11 -3.08
N TYR A 139 -1.83 29.21 -2.43
CA TYR A 139 -3.13 29.47 -1.81
C TYR A 139 -2.97 29.54 -0.31
N THR A 140 -3.62 30.50 0.33
CA THR A 140 -3.51 30.72 1.78
C THR A 140 -4.87 30.85 2.44
N GLY A 141 -5.01 30.28 3.63
CA GLY A 141 -6.17 30.41 4.50
C GLY A 141 -5.77 30.20 5.97
N THR A 142 -6.76 29.96 6.82
CA THR A 142 -6.52 29.75 8.25
C THR A 142 -7.54 28.75 8.78
N ALA A 143 -7.05 27.74 9.50
CA ALA A 143 -7.86 26.88 10.33
C ALA A 143 -8.10 27.56 11.67
N GLN A 144 -9.37 27.78 12.01
CA GLN A 144 -9.77 28.41 13.27
C GLN A 144 -10.29 27.33 14.22
N LEU A 145 -9.71 27.29 15.42
CA LEU A 145 -10.13 26.42 16.52
C LEU A 145 -10.74 27.29 17.61
N ILE A 146 -12.03 27.11 17.89
CA ILE A 146 -12.79 27.96 18.82
C ILE A 146 -13.49 27.07 19.84
N SER A 147 -13.34 27.38 21.12
CA SER A 147 -14.01 26.74 22.26
C SER A 147 -14.52 27.80 23.22
N ASP A 148 -15.29 27.39 24.23
CA ASP A 148 -15.81 28.32 25.25
C ASP A 148 -14.68 29.00 26.05
N GLU A 149 -13.57 28.29 26.28
CA GLU A 149 -12.44 28.76 27.09
C GLU A 149 -11.36 29.49 26.28
N GLY A 150 -11.39 29.44 24.95
CA GLY A 150 -10.40 30.12 24.12
C GLY A 150 -10.38 29.71 22.66
N SER A 151 -9.45 30.30 21.92
CA SER A 151 -9.26 30.04 20.49
C SER A 151 -7.78 29.89 20.13
N ALA A 152 -7.53 29.22 19.00
CA ALA A 152 -6.24 29.13 18.34
C ALA A 152 -6.45 29.20 16.82
N ALA A 153 -5.41 29.59 16.10
CA ALA A 153 -5.45 29.73 14.65
C ALA A 153 -4.18 29.12 14.06
N VAL A 154 -4.34 28.32 13.01
CA VAL A 154 -3.22 27.71 12.28
C VAL A 154 -3.30 28.14 10.82
N PRO A 155 -2.29 28.86 10.29
CA PRO A 155 -2.24 29.16 8.86
C PRO A 155 -2.20 27.89 8.01
N VAL A 156 -2.98 27.87 6.94
CA VAL A 156 -3.00 26.77 5.96
C VAL A 156 -2.47 27.32 4.64
N ARG A 157 -1.50 26.65 4.05
CA ARG A 157 -0.82 27.04 2.80
C ARG A 157 -0.76 25.86 1.86
N VAL A 158 -1.20 26.07 0.62
CA VAL A 158 -1.19 25.04 -0.42
C VAL A 158 -0.48 25.60 -1.65
N GLN A 159 0.70 25.06 -1.95
CA GLN A 159 1.41 25.37 -3.18
C GLN A 159 0.86 24.46 -4.30
N VAL A 160 0.11 25.05 -5.24
CA VAL A 160 -0.44 24.34 -6.40
C VAL A 160 0.54 24.39 -7.56
N TYR A 161 0.92 23.22 -8.07
CA TYR A 161 1.78 23.04 -9.23
C TYR A 161 0.97 23.00 -10.52
N GLY A 162 1.56 23.47 -11.62
CA GLY A 162 0.94 23.54 -12.94
C GLY A 162 0.79 22.19 -13.66
N VAL A 163 0.74 21.08 -12.92
CA VAL A 163 0.65 19.69 -13.40
C VAL A 163 -0.73 19.15 -13.05
N THR A 164 -1.29 18.25 -13.86
CA THR A 164 -2.63 17.68 -13.61
C THR A 164 -2.57 16.17 -13.57
N VAL A 165 -2.90 15.58 -12.43
CA VAL A 165 -3.03 14.12 -12.30
C VAL A 165 -4.24 13.65 -13.11
N PRO A 166 -4.16 12.51 -13.83
CA PRO A 166 -5.31 11.95 -14.55
C PRO A 166 -6.52 11.71 -13.65
N ASP A 167 -7.72 11.62 -14.24
CA ASP A 167 -8.90 11.16 -13.50
C ASP A 167 -8.74 9.67 -13.15
N THR A 168 -9.38 9.21 -12.09
CA THR A 168 -9.26 7.83 -11.57
C THR A 168 -9.45 6.76 -12.64
N LYS A 169 -10.51 6.88 -13.44
CA LYS A 169 -10.81 5.99 -14.59
C LYS A 169 -9.79 6.05 -15.74
N ASP A 170 -9.01 7.13 -15.83
CA ASP A 170 -8.05 7.38 -16.92
C ASP A 170 -6.59 7.14 -16.49
N SER A 171 -6.35 6.79 -15.22
CA SER A 171 -5.02 6.42 -14.70
C SER A 171 -4.51 5.15 -15.39
N ASP A 172 -3.22 5.10 -15.72
CA ASP A 172 -2.60 3.89 -16.29
C ASP A 172 -2.25 2.85 -15.21
N TYR A 173 -2.15 3.28 -13.96
CA TYR A 173 -1.92 2.42 -12.82
C TYR A 173 -3.22 1.75 -12.36
N ARG A 174 -3.15 0.47 -12.02
CA ARG A 174 -4.29 -0.29 -11.49
C ARG A 174 -4.19 -0.42 -9.99
N VAL A 175 -5.26 -0.09 -9.29
CA VAL A 175 -5.35 -0.24 -7.84
C VAL A 175 -6.61 -1.01 -7.52
N ASP A 176 -6.42 -2.18 -6.92
CA ASP A 176 -7.45 -3.15 -6.62
C ASP A 176 -7.48 -3.48 -5.12
N ASN A 177 -8.41 -2.86 -4.41
CA ASN A 177 -8.70 -3.18 -3.02
C ASN A 177 -10.00 -3.97 -2.97
N TRP A 178 -9.92 -5.29 -2.73
CA TRP A 178 -11.10 -6.16 -2.75
C TRP A 178 -12.09 -5.78 -1.65
N PHE A 179 -13.37 -5.73 -1.98
CA PHE A 179 -14.42 -5.37 -1.04
C PHE A 179 -15.64 -6.27 -1.14
N SER A 180 -16.23 -6.59 0.01
CA SER A 180 -17.49 -7.33 0.05
C SER A 180 -18.67 -6.44 -0.35
N SER A 181 -19.49 -6.91 -1.30
CA SER A 181 -20.70 -6.24 -1.79
C SER A 181 -21.91 -7.19 -1.85
N ALA A 182 -21.87 -8.16 -2.77
CA ALA A 182 -22.80 -9.28 -2.91
C ALA A 182 -22.03 -10.51 -3.45
N GLY A 183 -22.41 -11.73 -3.04
CA GLY A 183 -21.84 -12.98 -3.59
C GLY A 183 -21.02 -13.88 -2.64
N GLY A 184 -19.87 -14.34 -3.10
CA GLY A 184 -19.12 -15.52 -2.62
C GLY A 184 -18.23 -15.30 -1.40
N GLU A 185 -18.48 -14.25 -0.60
CA GLU A 185 -17.73 -13.91 0.62
C GLU A 185 -18.65 -13.86 1.84
N PRO A 186 -19.07 -15.02 2.40
CA PRO A 186 -20.12 -15.07 3.41
C PRO A 186 -19.84 -14.20 4.64
N VAL A 187 -18.60 -14.22 5.14
CA VAL A 187 -18.21 -13.46 6.34
C VAL A 187 -18.25 -11.95 6.09
N GLY A 188 -17.74 -11.49 4.94
CA GLY A 188 -17.77 -10.08 4.57
C GLY A 188 -19.19 -9.56 4.34
N LEU A 189 -20.06 -10.37 3.73
CA LEU A 189 -21.46 -10.00 3.51
C LEU A 189 -22.24 -9.93 4.81
N GLU A 190 -22.01 -10.90 5.69
CA GLU A 190 -22.60 -10.88 7.01
C GLU A 190 -22.19 -9.62 7.78
N ALA A 191 -20.90 -9.25 7.70
CA ALA A 191 -20.39 -8.00 8.28
C ALA A 191 -21.09 -6.77 7.70
N LEU A 192 -21.23 -6.70 6.37
CA LEU A 192 -21.91 -5.61 5.69
C LEU A 192 -23.39 -5.48 6.13
N ARG A 193 -24.14 -6.58 6.09
CA ARG A 193 -25.54 -6.64 6.54
C ARG A 193 -25.67 -6.21 7.99
N TYR A 194 -24.78 -6.68 8.84
CA TYR A 194 -24.82 -6.39 10.26
C TYR A 194 -24.56 -4.90 10.55
N GLN A 195 -23.50 -4.34 9.95
CA GLN A 195 -23.07 -2.96 10.16
C GLN A 195 -24.16 -1.95 9.79
N TYR A 196 -24.80 -2.15 8.63
CA TYR A 196 -25.80 -1.20 8.12
C TYR A 196 -27.24 -1.61 8.44
N GLY A 197 -27.50 -2.88 8.76
CA GLY A 197 -28.85 -3.41 8.90
C GLY A 197 -29.59 -3.53 7.56
N ILE A 198 -28.86 -3.89 6.50
CA ILE A 198 -29.35 -3.94 5.11
C ILE A 198 -29.43 -5.37 4.59
N THR A 199 -30.25 -5.56 3.56
CA THR A 199 -30.26 -6.76 2.71
C THR A 199 -29.74 -6.39 1.33
N GLU A 200 -28.99 -7.27 0.67
CA GLU A 200 -28.47 -7.06 -0.68
C GLU A 200 -29.58 -6.66 -1.65
N PHE A 201 -29.24 -5.74 -2.56
CA PHE A 201 -30.14 -5.18 -3.57
C PHE A 201 -31.34 -4.37 -3.04
N SER A 202 -31.47 -4.17 -1.73
CA SER A 202 -32.39 -3.18 -1.17
C SER A 202 -31.97 -1.75 -1.54
N ALA A 203 -32.90 -0.78 -1.42
CA ALA A 203 -32.60 0.63 -1.72
C ALA A 203 -31.45 1.19 -0.86
N ASP A 204 -31.40 0.79 0.41
CA ASP A 204 -30.33 1.21 1.33
C ASP A 204 -29.00 0.54 0.97
N TRP A 205 -29.01 -0.72 0.53
CA TRP A 205 -27.79 -1.37 0.02
C TRP A 205 -27.23 -0.68 -1.22
N TRP A 206 -28.09 -0.28 -2.17
CA TRP A 206 -27.66 0.52 -3.32
C TRP A 206 -27.09 1.88 -2.92
N THR A 207 -27.61 2.48 -1.84
CA THR A 207 -27.06 3.72 -1.27
C THR A 207 -25.66 3.50 -0.71
N VAL A 208 -25.44 2.40 0.03
CA VAL A 208 -24.11 2.02 0.51
C VAL A 208 -23.14 1.79 -0.66
N MET A 209 -23.55 1.07 -1.70
CA MET A 209 -22.69 0.86 -2.89
C MET A 209 -22.36 2.17 -3.61
N ALA A 210 -23.26 3.14 -3.65
CA ALA A 210 -23.00 4.46 -4.22
C ALA A 210 -21.88 5.19 -3.44
N HIS A 211 -21.91 5.13 -2.11
CA HIS A 211 -20.86 5.68 -1.27
C HIS A 211 -19.52 4.93 -1.41
N PHE A 212 -19.54 3.62 -1.67
CA PHE A 212 -18.33 2.88 -2.03
C PHE A 212 -17.75 3.41 -3.34
N ALA A 213 -18.56 3.64 -4.38
CA ALA A 213 -18.05 4.21 -5.62
C ALA A 213 -17.49 5.63 -5.47
N ASP A 214 -18.11 6.47 -4.65
CA ASP A 214 -17.57 7.80 -4.31
C ASP A 214 -16.22 7.69 -3.58
N TYR A 215 -16.10 6.77 -2.62
CA TYR A 215 -14.84 6.47 -1.95
C TYR A 215 -13.78 6.00 -2.95
N MET A 216 -14.10 4.99 -3.77
CA MET A 216 -13.17 4.41 -4.73
C MET A 216 -12.69 5.45 -5.76
N LYS A 217 -13.59 6.34 -6.21
CA LYS A 217 -13.24 7.49 -7.04
C LYS A 217 -12.23 8.40 -6.35
N LYS A 218 -12.50 8.83 -5.12
CA LYS A 218 -11.63 9.74 -4.35
C LYS A 218 -10.26 9.10 -4.09
N HIS A 219 -10.25 7.87 -3.60
CA HIS A 219 -9.05 7.13 -3.20
C HIS A 219 -8.33 6.44 -4.35
N ARG A 220 -8.82 6.63 -5.59
CA ARG A 220 -8.20 6.14 -6.82
C ARG A 220 -8.08 4.61 -6.91
N ASN A 221 -8.97 3.90 -6.23
CA ASN A 221 -9.19 2.47 -6.41
C ASN A 221 -10.00 2.27 -7.69
N ASN A 222 -9.33 1.89 -8.78
CA ASN A 222 -9.91 1.94 -10.12
C ASN A 222 -10.13 0.57 -10.77
N VAL A 223 -9.77 -0.51 -10.08
CA VAL A 223 -10.17 -1.86 -10.41
C VAL A 223 -11.27 -2.26 -9.44
N ILE A 224 -12.47 -2.51 -9.96
CA ILE A 224 -13.65 -2.77 -9.13
C ILE A 224 -13.87 -4.28 -9.03
N TRP A 225 -13.67 -4.82 -7.83
CA TRP A 225 -13.91 -6.22 -7.53
C TRP A 225 -15.42 -6.52 -7.51
N VAL A 226 -15.84 -7.57 -8.22
CA VAL A 226 -17.24 -7.95 -8.38
C VAL A 226 -17.37 -9.46 -8.52
N ASP A 227 -18.47 -10.01 -8.03
CA ASP A 227 -18.77 -11.43 -8.15
C ASP A 227 -20.01 -11.67 -9.02
N PRO A 228 -19.88 -11.83 -10.35
CA PRO A 228 -21.05 -11.92 -11.22
C PRO A 228 -22.02 -13.05 -10.86
N VAL A 229 -21.52 -14.20 -10.40
CA VAL A 229 -22.38 -15.33 -10.00
C VAL A 229 -23.29 -14.92 -8.83
N GLY A 230 -22.77 -14.14 -7.87
CA GLY A 230 -23.56 -13.63 -6.75
C GLY A 230 -24.74 -12.75 -7.17
N TYR A 231 -24.57 -11.98 -8.26
CA TYR A 231 -25.62 -11.11 -8.81
C TYR A 231 -26.64 -11.89 -9.67
N LEU A 232 -26.26 -13.05 -10.20
CA LEU A 232 -27.12 -13.90 -11.04
C LEU A 232 -28.02 -14.82 -10.24
N VAL A 233 -27.52 -15.39 -9.12
CA VAL A 233 -28.25 -16.38 -8.30
C VAL A 233 -29.70 -15.98 -7.97
N PRO A 234 -30.01 -14.73 -7.56
CA PRO A 234 -31.37 -14.38 -7.15
C PRO A 234 -32.43 -14.46 -8.26
N ASP A 235 -32.05 -14.22 -9.52
CA ASP A 235 -33.00 -14.01 -10.62
C ASP A 235 -32.85 -15.01 -11.79
N VAL A 236 -31.77 -15.80 -11.78
CA VAL A 236 -31.51 -16.82 -12.80
C VAL A 236 -32.65 -17.85 -12.88
N GLN A 237 -33.06 -18.17 -14.09
CA GLN A 237 -34.05 -19.21 -14.34
C GLN A 237 -33.35 -20.46 -14.90
N ILE A 238 -33.64 -21.61 -14.31
CA ILE A 238 -33.14 -22.92 -14.77
C ILE A 238 -34.35 -23.70 -15.29
N ASP A 239 -34.29 -24.14 -16.54
CA ASP A 239 -35.37 -24.94 -17.13
C ASP A 239 -35.21 -26.45 -16.83
N ALA A 240 -36.29 -27.21 -17.06
CA ALA A 240 -36.33 -28.65 -16.79
C ALA A 240 -35.32 -29.50 -17.62
N SER A 241 -34.68 -28.91 -18.63
CA SER A 241 -33.61 -29.54 -19.42
C SER A 241 -32.21 -29.14 -18.96
N GLY A 242 -32.08 -28.30 -17.93
CA GLY A 242 -30.81 -27.77 -17.42
C GLY A 242 -30.31 -26.53 -18.17
N GLY A 243 -31.17 -25.86 -18.94
CA GLY A 243 -30.85 -24.60 -19.62
C GLY A 243 -30.94 -23.41 -18.67
N TYR A 244 -30.03 -22.44 -18.81
CA TYR A 244 -29.98 -21.23 -17.98
C TYR A 244 -30.47 -20.01 -18.77
N ALA A 245 -31.31 -19.20 -18.15
CA ALA A 245 -31.59 -17.83 -18.57
C ALA A 245 -31.09 -16.87 -17.50
N PHE A 246 -29.96 -16.23 -17.78
CA PHE A 246 -29.31 -15.27 -16.88
C PHE A 246 -29.98 -13.89 -16.97
N ASP A 247 -30.29 -13.29 -15.82
CA ASP A 247 -30.68 -11.88 -15.70
C ASP A 247 -29.50 -11.07 -15.18
N TRP A 248 -28.97 -10.18 -16.03
CA TRP A 248 -27.80 -9.36 -15.71
C TRP A 248 -28.16 -7.99 -15.12
N GLY A 249 -29.44 -7.69 -14.86
CA GLY A 249 -29.89 -6.36 -14.46
C GLY A 249 -29.22 -5.82 -13.19
N LYS A 250 -29.09 -6.65 -12.15
CA LYS A 250 -28.42 -6.26 -10.90
C LYS A 250 -26.91 -6.07 -11.10
N PHE A 251 -26.27 -6.96 -11.87
CA PHE A 251 -24.86 -6.83 -12.23
C PHE A 251 -24.61 -5.54 -13.00
N ASP A 252 -25.44 -5.24 -14.00
CA ASP A 252 -25.36 -4.02 -14.81
C ASP A 252 -25.52 -2.76 -13.96
N GLN A 253 -26.50 -2.74 -13.06
CA GLN A 253 -26.73 -1.61 -12.17
C GLN A 253 -25.51 -1.35 -11.26
N PHE A 254 -24.89 -2.41 -10.73
CA PHE A 254 -23.69 -2.31 -9.91
C PHE A 254 -22.51 -1.76 -10.70
N VAL A 255 -22.19 -2.33 -11.86
CA VAL A 255 -21.08 -1.84 -12.70
C VAL A 255 -21.31 -0.39 -13.13
N GLN A 256 -22.54 -0.05 -13.54
CA GLN A 256 -22.88 1.30 -14.00
C GLN A 256 -22.69 2.36 -12.90
N LEU A 257 -22.93 2.00 -11.64
CA LEU A 257 -22.74 2.89 -10.50
C LEU A 257 -21.28 3.37 -10.38
N PHE A 258 -20.29 2.49 -10.61
CA PHE A 258 -18.87 2.88 -10.58
C PHE A 258 -18.42 3.60 -11.86
N ILE A 259 -19.00 3.27 -13.01
CA ILE A 259 -18.80 4.01 -14.26
C ILE A 259 -19.30 5.45 -14.11
N ASP A 260 -20.52 5.65 -13.61
CA ASP A 260 -21.17 6.96 -13.47
C ASP A 260 -20.45 7.83 -12.42
N ALA A 261 -19.95 7.22 -11.35
CA ALA A 261 -19.09 7.90 -10.39
C ALA A 261 -17.76 8.36 -11.02
N GLY A 262 -17.29 7.69 -12.09
CA GLY A 262 -15.97 7.91 -12.69
C GLY A 262 -14.84 7.22 -11.92
N ALA A 263 -15.17 6.19 -11.13
CA ALA A 263 -14.23 5.41 -10.34
C ALA A 263 -13.55 4.30 -11.17
N MET A 264 -14.27 3.69 -12.11
CA MET A 264 -13.84 2.44 -12.73
C MET A 264 -12.96 2.63 -13.96
N LYS A 265 -11.78 2.00 -13.95
CA LYS A 265 -10.95 1.71 -15.13
C LYS A 265 -11.24 0.30 -15.66
N GLU A 266 -11.19 -0.69 -14.77
CA GLU A 266 -11.35 -2.12 -15.08
C GLU A 266 -12.21 -2.81 -14.00
N LEU A 267 -12.69 -4.01 -14.31
CA LEU A 267 -13.45 -4.89 -13.42
C LEU A 267 -12.62 -6.13 -13.11
N HIS A 268 -12.68 -6.57 -11.86
CA HIS A 268 -12.05 -7.82 -11.43
C HIS A 268 -13.13 -8.77 -10.92
N GLY A 269 -13.42 -9.80 -11.70
CA GLY A 269 -14.28 -10.92 -11.32
C GLY A 269 -13.65 -11.76 -10.22
N SER A 270 -14.33 -11.88 -9.08
CA SER A 270 -13.94 -12.73 -7.95
C SER A 270 -13.60 -14.14 -8.41
N SER A 271 -12.72 -14.82 -7.67
CA SER A 271 -12.32 -16.21 -7.90
C SER A 271 -13.54 -17.11 -8.12
N LEU A 272 -13.62 -17.72 -9.32
CA LEU A 272 -14.72 -18.63 -9.64
C LEU A 272 -14.49 -20.02 -9.06
N MET A 273 -13.29 -20.27 -8.52
CA MET A 273 -12.93 -21.50 -7.83
C MET A 273 -12.56 -21.22 -6.38
N MET A 274 -12.96 -22.13 -5.50
CA MET A 274 -12.64 -22.08 -4.08
C MET A 274 -11.97 -23.38 -3.64
N LYS A 275 -10.91 -23.30 -2.85
CA LYS A 275 -10.20 -24.48 -2.37
C LYS A 275 -11.08 -25.21 -1.34
N GLN A 276 -11.37 -26.50 -1.59
CA GLN A 276 -12.06 -27.35 -0.61
C GLN A 276 -11.42 -28.73 -0.57
N GLY A 277 -10.81 -29.07 0.57
CA GLY A 277 -10.00 -30.29 0.70
C GLY A 277 -8.83 -30.27 -0.29
N ASP A 278 -8.69 -31.36 -1.06
CA ASP A 278 -7.50 -31.62 -1.86
C ASP A 278 -7.55 -30.95 -3.26
N ARG A 279 -8.70 -30.37 -3.65
CA ARG A 279 -8.96 -29.84 -5.01
C ARG A 279 -9.61 -28.47 -4.95
N TYR A 280 -9.44 -27.66 -5.99
CA TYR A 280 -10.34 -26.52 -6.18
C TYR A 280 -11.73 -27.01 -6.60
N GLN A 281 -12.74 -26.24 -6.22
CA GLN A 281 -14.12 -26.47 -6.62
C GLN A 281 -14.61 -25.26 -7.40
N VAL A 282 -15.16 -25.49 -8.60
CA VAL A 282 -15.80 -24.44 -9.40
C VAL A 282 -17.13 -24.09 -8.77
N ARG A 283 -17.37 -22.80 -8.60
CA ARG A 283 -18.65 -22.25 -8.14
C ARG A 283 -19.63 -22.21 -9.30
N THR A 284 -20.70 -22.99 -9.17
CA THR A 284 -21.77 -23.14 -10.16
C THR A 284 -23.09 -22.61 -9.62
N ILE A 285 -24.11 -22.48 -10.46
CA ILE A 285 -25.49 -22.28 -10.02
C ILE A 285 -26.26 -23.56 -10.32
N GLN A 286 -26.99 -24.11 -9.35
CA GLN A 286 -27.83 -25.31 -9.53
C GLN A 286 -29.18 -25.14 -8.83
N GLU A 287 -30.19 -25.89 -9.27
CA GLU A 287 -31.47 -25.95 -8.58
C GLU A 287 -31.37 -26.87 -7.35
N VAL A 288 -31.55 -26.31 -6.16
CA VAL A 288 -31.54 -27.01 -4.89
C VAL A 288 -32.87 -26.76 -4.19
N GLN A 289 -33.66 -27.83 -3.99
CA GLN A 289 -35.00 -27.75 -3.40
C GLN A 289 -35.97 -26.80 -4.15
N GLY A 290 -35.82 -26.69 -5.47
CA GLY A 290 -36.67 -25.86 -6.32
C GLY A 290 -36.25 -24.39 -6.45
N GLU A 291 -35.11 -24.01 -5.84
CA GLU A 291 -34.58 -22.65 -5.91
C GLU A 291 -33.13 -22.67 -6.44
N PRO A 292 -32.72 -21.70 -7.28
CA PRO A 292 -31.33 -21.55 -7.67
C PRO A 292 -30.42 -21.25 -6.48
N GLN A 293 -29.31 -21.96 -6.36
CA GLN A 293 -28.29 -21.75 -5.32
C GLN A 293 -26.89 -21.88 -5.91
N ALA A 294 -25.92 -21.18 -5.30
CA ALA A 294 -24.52 -21.41 -5.60
C ALA A 294 -24.08 -22.78 -5.05
N VAL A 295 -23.52 -23.64 -5.90
CA VAL A 295 -23.06 -24.98 -5.54
C VAL A 295 -21.63 -25.17 -6.04
N TYR A 296 -20.77 -25.68 -5.17
CA TYR A 296 -19.38 -26.00 -5.50
C TYR A 296 -19.27 -27.43 -6.02
N VAL A 297 -18.59 -27.60 -7.15
CA VAL A 297 -18.31 -28.92 -7.75
C VAL A 297 -16.82 -29.04 -8.09
N PRO A 298 -16.22 -30.24 -8.07
CA PRO A 298 -14.78 -30.35 -8.24
C PRO A 298 -14.32 -29.81 -9.60
N ALA A 299 -13.19 -29.08 -9.61
CA ALA A 299 -12.52 -28.70 -10.84
C ALA A 299 -12.29 -29.95 -11.72
N GLN A 300 -12.34 -29.76 -13.04
CA GLN A 300 -12.23 -30.84 -14.04
C GLN A 300 -13.33 -31.92 -14.00
N SER A 301 -14.34 -31.79 -13.13
CA SER A 301 -15.49 -32.71 -13.14
C SER A 301 -16.42 -32.43 -14.32
N SER A 302 -17.20 -33.43 -14.73
CA SER A 302 -18.20 -33.27 -15.80
C SER A 302 -19.22 -32.17 -15.51
N ALA A 303 -19.53 -31.91 -14.23
CA ALA A 303 -20.43 -30.84 -13.81
C ALA A 303 -19.77 -29.46 -13.97
N ALA A 304 -18.50 -29.33 -13.59
CA ALA A 304 -17.72 -28.11 -13.79
C ALA A 304 -17.59 -27.77 -15.28
N GLU A 305 -17.22 -28.76 -16.10
CA GLU A 305 -17.12 -28.65 -17.55
C GLU A 305 -18.41 -28.14 -18.19
N GLN A 306 -19.55 -28.78 -17.88
CA GLN A 306 -20.86 -28.38 -18.41
C GLN A 306 -21.27 -26.97 -17.97
N TRP A 307 -20.98 -26.59 -16.72
CA TRP A 307 -21.26 -25.25 -16.23
C TRP A 307 -20.44 -24.19 -16.97
N LEU A 308 -19.13 -24.40 -17.10
CA LEU A 308 -18.24 -23.44 -17.75
C LEU A 308 -18.56 -23.27 -19.24
N ASP A 309 -18.94 -24.35 -19.94
CA ASP A 309 -19.41 -24.33 -21.33
C ASP A 309 -20.66 -23.46 -21.54
N ILE A 310 -21.43 -23.21 -20.49
CA ILE A 310 -22.64 -22.35 -20.52
C ILE A 310 -22.31 -20.94 -20.02
N TYR A 311 -21.70 -20.84 -18.84
CA TYR A 311 -21.52 -19.59 -18.13
C TYR A 311 -20.50 -18.67 -18.79
N LEU A 312 -19.31 -19.17 -19.15
CA LEU A 312 -18.24 -18.32 -19.70
C LEU A 312 -18.63 -17.68 -21.05
N PRO A 313 -19.22 -18.41 -22.03
CA PRO A 313 -19.70 -17.79 -23.26
C PRO A 313 -20.82 -16.77 -23.01
N ALA A 314 -21.72 -17.03 -22.04
CA ALA A 314 -22.81 -16.12 -21.70
C ALA A 314 -22.30 -14.83 -21.05
N LEU A 315 -21.37 -14.94 -20.10
CA LEU A 315 -20.70 -13.80 -19.47
C LEU A 315 -19.99 -12.95 -20.53
N LYS A 316 -19.18 -13.57 -21.40
CA LYS A 316 -18.51 -12.87 -22.49
C LYS A 316 -19.51 -12.16 -23.41
N ALA A 317 -20.56 -12.84 -23.85
CA ALA A 317 -21.55 -12.26 -24.75
C ALA A 317 -22.25 -11.05 -24.10
N HIS A 318 -22.55 -11.14 -22.80
CA HIS A 318 -23.12 -10.04 -22.03
C HIS A 318 -22.15 -8.85 -21.94
N LEU A 319 -20.92 -9.08 -21.46
CA LEU A 319 -19.89 -8.04 -21.36
C LEU A 319 -19.63 -7.36 -22.71
N ALA A 320 -19.54 -8.13 -23.80
CA ALA A 320 -19.36 -7.57 -25.15
C ALA A 320 -20.56 -6.71 -25.60
N SER A 321 -21.79 -7.08 -25.19
CA SER A 321 -22.99 -6.26 -25.48
C SER A 321 -22.97 -4.90 -24.78
N LYS A 322 -22.24 -4.80 -23.66
CA LYS A 322 -22.02 -3.58 -22.88
C LYS A 322 -20.75 -2.83 -23.28
N GLY A 323 -19.85 -3.47 -24.04
CA GLY A 323 -18.51 -2.98 -24.36
C GLY A 323 -17.52 -3.09 -23.19
N TRP A 324 -17.74 -4.05 -22.28
CA TRP A 324 -16.95 -4.26 -21.05
C TRP A 324 -16.03 -5.49 -21.14
N ASP A 325 -16.06 -6.25 -22.23
CA ASP A 325 -15.34 -7.53 -22.37
C ASP A 325 -13.82 -7.39 -22.29
N LEU A 326 -13.25 -6.27 -22.75
CA LEU A 326 -11.82 -5.98 -22.62
C LEU A 326 -11.43 -5.35 -21.27
N LEU A 327 -12.42 -5.01 -20.44
CA LEU A 327 -12.22 -4.38 -19.13
C LEU A 327 -12.29 -5.37 -17.98
N PHE A 328 -12.65 -6.63 -18.24
CA PHE A 328 -12.92 -7.63 -17.21
C PHE A 328 -11.77 -8.63 -17.07
N TYR A 329 -11.30 -8.80 -15.84
CA TYR A 329 -10.45 -9.90 -15.41
C TYR A 329 -11.28 -11.01 -14.77
N GLN A 330 -10.98 -12.26 -15.04
CA GLN A 330 -11.57 -13.40 -14.34
C GLN A 330 -10.49 -14.15 -13.54
N SER A 331 -10.67 -14.20 -12.23
CA SER A 331 -9.78 -14.97 -11.35
C SER A 331 -10.22 -16.42 -11.21
N GLY A 332 -9.25 -17.30 -11.01
CA GLY A 332 -9.43 -18.74 -10.91
C GLY A 332 -9.66 -19.14 -9.47
N GLY A 333 -8.66 -19.79 -8.90
CA GLY A 333 -8.58 -20.19 -7.51
C GLY A 333 -7.39 -19.50 -6.85
N ASP A 334 -7.68 -18.61 -5.91
CA ASP A 334 -6.76 -17.74 -5.18
C ASP A 334 -5.57 -18.50 -4.55
N GLU A 335 -4.38 -17.92 -4.67
CA GLU A 335 -3.12 -18.36 -4.04
C GLU A 335 -2.79 -19.87 -4.15
N PRO A 336 -2.65 -20.43 -5.37
CA PRO A 336 -2.35 -21.86 -5.57
C PRO A 336 -0.98 -22.25 -4.98
N ILE A 337 -0.94 -23.31 -4.16
CA ILE A 337 0.23 -23.65 -3.32
C ILE A 337 0.97 -24.90 -3.83
N ASN A 338 0.24 -25.91 -4.33
CA ASN A 338 0.80 -27.20 -4.74
C ASN A 338 0.52 -27.54 -6.23
N ASP A 339 1.09 -28.64 -6.74
CA ASP A 339 0.94 -29.03 -8.16
C ASP A 339 -0.53 -29.23 -8.56
N GLN A 340 -1.35 -29.76 -7.65
CA GLN A 340 -2.76 -29.99 -7.92
C GLN A 340 -3.54 -28.68 -8.04
N ASP A 341 -3.23 -27.70 -7.20
CA ASP A 341 -3.80 -26.36 -7.22
C ASP A 341 -3.50 -25.65 -8.55
N ARG A 342 -2.27 -25.79 -9.03
CA ARG A 342 -1.81 -25.25 -10.31
C ARG A 342 -2.46 -25.96 -11.49
N GLU A 343 -2.56 -27.28 -11.46
CA GLU A 343 -3.25 -28.05 -12.50
C GLU A 343 -4.72 -27.60 -12.65
N ASP A 344 -5.44 -27.45 -11.53
CA ASP A 344 -6.83 -27.00 -11.54
C ASP A 344 -6.95 -25.54 -12.06
N ASN A 345 -6.04 -24.64 -11.65
CA ASN A 345 -6.01 -23.26 -12.14
C ASN A 345 -5.66 -23.16 -13.63
N ASN A 346 -4.63 -23.84 -14.10
CA ASN A 346 -4.24 -23.85 -15.51
C ASN A 346 -5.37 -24.39 -16.39
N TRP A 347 -6.03 -25.48 -15.97
CA TRP A 347 -7.23 -25.98 -16.64
C TRP A 347 -8.32 -24.90 -16.71
N PHE A 348 -8.57 -24.17 -15.63
CA PHE A 348 -9.57 -23.12 -15.62
C PHE A 348 -9.21 -21.95 -16.53
N TYR A 349 -7.96 -21.49 -16.54
CA TYR A 349 -7.52 -20.41 -17.41
C TYR A 349 -7.62 -20.79 -18.89
N ASP A 350 -7.24 -22.03 -19.25
CA ASP A 350 -7.47 -22.57 -20.59
C ASP A 350 -8.96 -22.53 -20.98
N LYS A 351 -9.87 -22.80 -20.04
CA LYS A 351 -11.31 -22.67 -20.26
C LYS A 351 -11.74 -21.23 -20.49
N VAL A 352 -11.24 -20.28 -19.69
CA VAL A 352 -11.53 -18.85 -19.88
C VAL A 352 -11.08 -18.42 -21.28
N HIS A 353 -9.85 -18.73 -21.68
CA HIS A 353 -9.32 -18.34 -22.99
C HIS A 353 -10.04 -19.02 -24.16
N THR A 354 -10.45 -20.28 -23.99
CA THR A 354 -11.15 -21.04 -25.04
C THR A 354 -12.62 -20.62 -25.19
N LEU A 355 -13.34 -20.50 -24.08
CA LEU A 355 -14.79 -20.30 -24.06
C LEU A 355 -15.17 -18.81 -24.03
N ALA A 356 -14.31 -17.96 -23.48
CA ALA A 356 -14.48 -16.53 -23.37
C ALA A 356 -13.27 -15.72 -23.90
N PRO A 357 -12.81 -15.94 -25.17
CA PRO A 357 -11.60 -15.28 -25.65
C PRO A 357 -11.73 -13.77 -25.62
N GLY A 358 -10.74 -13.08 -25.06
CA GLY A 358 -10.74 -11.62 -24.84
C GLY A 358 -10.93 -11.21 -23.37
N ILE A 359 -11.54 -12.07 -22.55
CA ILE A 359 -11.48 -11.94 -21.08
C ILE A 359 -10.07 -12.34 -20.64
N ARG A 360 -9.43 -11.50 -19.82
CA ARG A 360 -8.10 -11.76 -19.28
C ARG A 360 -8.19 -12.51 -17.95
N THR A 361 -7.20 -13.34 -17.65
CA THR A 361 -7.06 -14.03 -16.36
C THR A 361 -6.11 -13.26 -15.44
N LEU A 362 -6.37 -13.27 -14.14
CA LEU A 362 -5.58 -12.58 -13.13
C LEU A 362 -5.57 -13.44 -11.87
N GLU A 363 -4.41 -13.58 -11.20
CA GLU A 363 -4.36 -14.34 -9.95
C GLU A 363 -3.21 -13.94 -9.03
N ALA A 364 -3.47 -14.01 -7.72
CA ALA A 364 -2.45 -13.89 -6.67
C ALA A 364 -1.58 -15.15 -6.56
N ASN A 365 -0.26 -14.96 -6.43
CA ASN A 365 0.72 -16.03 -6.39
C ASN A 365 1.35 -16.17 -5.00
N PHE A 366 1.18 -17.34 -4.37
CA PHE A 366 1.70 -17.62 -3.03
C PHE A 366 3.17 -18.10 -3.01
N VAL A 367 3.57 -18.94 -3.98
CA VAL A 367 4.91 -19.56 -4.03
C VAL A 367 5.80 -18.93 -5.12
N PRO A 368 7.12 -18.80 -4.87
CA PRO A 368 8.12 -18.59 -5.93
C PRO A 368 7.99 -19.73 -6.97
N THR A 369 8.20 -19.41 -8.24
CA THR A 369 7.65 -20.07 -9.45
C THR A 369 7.92 -21.58 -9.61
N TYR A 370 7.25 -22.40 -10.44
CA TYR A 370 7.01 -22.37 -11.90
C TYR A 370 5.80 -23.27 -12.26
N ASP A 371 4.82 -22.79 -13.05
CA ASP A 371 3.92 -23.59 -13.94
C ASP A 371 2.73 -22.79 -14.54
N PHE A 372 2.54 -21.50 -14.21
CA PHE A 372 1.51 -20.65 -14.86
C PHE A 372 1.89 -20.18 -16.27
N GLU A 373 3.04 -20.61 -16.78
CA GLU A 373 3.92 -19.78 -17.61
C GLU A 373 3.28 -19.24 -18.91
N ASP A 374 2.25 -19.92 -19.41
CA ASP A 374 1.59 -19.65 -20.70
C ASP A 374 0.07 -19.38 -20.62
N THR A 375 -0.58 -19.52 -19.46
CA THR A 375 -2.06 -19.50 -19.35
C THR A 375 -2.62 -18.38 -18.47
N LEU A 376 -1.78 -17.70 -17.66
CA LEU A 376 -2.20 -16.58 -16.84
C LEU A 376 -1.78 -15.23 -17.47
N ASP A 377 -2.75 -14.33 -17.72
CA ASP A 377 -2.47 -13.04 -18.37
C ASP A 377 -1.84 -12.02 -17.40
N VAL A 378 -2.28 -11.98 -16.14
CA VAL A 378 -1.79 -11.06 -15.10
C VAL A 378 -1.35 -11.82 -13.85
N HIS A 379 -0.08 -11.68 -13.51
CA HIS A 379 0.47 -12.21 -12.26
C HIS A 379 0.40 -11.17 -11.16
N VAL A 380 -0.35 -11.44 -10.10
CA VAL A 380 -0.31 -10.62 -8.88
C VAL A 380 0.69 -11.26 -7.92
N VAL A 381 1.83 -10.63 -7.73
CA VAL A 381 2.99 -11.21 -7.06
C VAL A 381 3.18 -10.56 -5.71
N LYS A 382 3.20 -11.40 -4.67
CA LYS A 382 3.52 -10.98 -3.31
C LYS A 382 4.89 -10.33 -3.25
N GLN A 383 5.02 -9.19 -2.57
CA GLN A 383 6.28 -8.39 -2.54
C GLN A 383 7.52 -9.24 -2.22
N SER A 384 7.45 -10.09 -1.21
CA SER A 384 8.57 -10.95 -0.82
C SER A 384 8.98 -11.96 -1.89
N ASN A 385 8.03 -12.43 -2.70
CA ASN A 385 8.31 -13.33 -3.81
C ASN A 385 8.94 -12.57 -4.98
N TYR A 386 8.46 -11.34 -5.22
CA TYR A 386 9.08 -10.45 -6.21
C TYR A 386 10.54 -10.17 -5.85
N ASP A 387 10.83 -9.78 -4.59
CA ASP A 387 12.20 -9.51 -4.15
C ASP A 387 13.09 -10.77 -4.18
N TYR A 388 12.53 -11.95 -3.89
CA TYR A 388 13.27 -13.21 -3.90
C TYR A 388 13.64 -13.67 -5.32
N GLU A 389 12.76 -13.46 -6.31
CA GLU A 389 12.95 -13.87 -7.71
C GLU A 389 12.91 -12.67 -8.68
N ALA A 390 13.55 -11.56 -8.32
CA ALA A 390 13.45 -10.31 -9.07
C ALA A 390 13.79 -10.49 -10.56
N ASP A 391 14.86 -11.22 -10.88
CA ASP A 391 15.28 -11.51 -12.25
C ASP A 391 14.20 -12.25 -13.06
N TYR A 392 13.52 -13.23 -12.44
CA TYR A 392 12.51 -14.03 -13.10
C TYR A 392 11.28 -13.19 -13.48
N HIS A 393 10.76 -12.44 -12.51
CA HIS A 393 9.63 -11.55 -12.75
C HIS A 393 10.00 -10.46 -13.75
N LYS A 394 11.25 -10.01 -13.72
CA LYS A 394 11.71 -8.98 -14.63
C LYS A 394 11.81 -9.47 -16.08
N ILE A 395 12.35 -10.67 -16.29
CA ILE A 395 12.37 -11.33 -17.61
C ILE A 395 10.95 -11.43 -18.17
N ARG A 396 9.96 -11.82 -17.35
CA ARG A 396 8.56 -11.92 -17.76
C ARG A 396 7.96 -10.58 -18.22
N GLN A 397 8.20 -9.51 -17.46
CA GLN A 397 7.79 -8.16 -17.87
C GLN A 397 8.45 -7.75 -19.19
N ASP A 398 9.73 -8.08 -19.38
CA ASP A 398 10.46 -7.76 -20.61
C ASP A 398 9.96 -8.54 -21.84
N PHE A 399 9.30 -9.69 -21.63
CA PHE A 399 8.53 -10.44 -22.64
C PHE A 399 7.06 -10.02 -22.74
N GLY A 400 6.64 -8.95 -22.05
CA GLY A 400 5.32 -8.33 -22.16
C GLY A 400 4.25 -8.90 -21.23
N GLN A 401 4.62 -9.69 -20.23
CA GLN A 401 3.66 -10.18 -19.24
C GLN A 401 3.34 -9.11 -18.18
N SER A 402 2.07 -8.96 -17.84
CA SER A 402 1.61 -8.02 -16.83
C SER A 402 1.87 -8.56 -15.42
N ILE A 403 2.52 -7.74 -14.59
CA ILE A 403 2.74 -8.02 -13.16
C ILE A 403 2.12 -6.92 -12.32
N TRP A 404 1.39 -7.32 -11.27
CA TRP A 404 0.88 -6.45 -10.21
C TRP A 404 1.55 -6.82 -8.88
N LEU A 405 1.71 -5.83 -7.99
CA LEU A 405 2.22 -6.03 -6.64
C LEU A 405 1.10 -6.47 -5.70
N TYR A 406 1.41 -7.39 -4.80
CA TYR A 406 0.55 -7.75 -3.68
C TYR A 406 1.28 -7.57 -2.35
N ILE A 407 0.65 -6.86 -1.42
CA ILE A 407 1.00 -6.88 0.00
C ILE A 407 -0.20 -7.41 0.79
N CYS A 408 0.06 -8.03 1.93
CA CYS A 408 -0.95 -8.74 2.72
C CYS A 408 -0.51 -8.77 4.20
N ASN A 409 -1.15 -9.61 4.99
CA ASN A 409 -0.89 -9.85 6.41
C ASN A 409 0.56 -10.26 6.70
N TYR A 410 1.25 -10.93 5.79
CA TYR A 410 2.65 -11.33 5.93
C TYR A 410 3.38 -11.18 4.61
N PRO A 411 4.72 -11.09 4.60
CA PRO A 411 5.57 -10.89 5.78
C PRO A 411 5.46 -9.47 6.35
N THR A 412 5.56 -9.34 7.67
CA THR A 412 5.48 -8.07 8.41
C THR A 412 6.82 -7.49 8.83
N TRP A 413 7.94 -8.21 8.63
CA TRP A 413 9.29 -7.88 9.13
C TRP A 413 9.80 -6.49 8.67
N ASP A 414 10.79 -6.47 7.79
CA ASP A 414 11.31 -5.23 7.20
C ASP A 414 10.48 -4.82 5.97
N TYR A 415 9.54 -5.68 5.54
CA TYR A 415 8.70 -5.48 4.36
C TYR A 415 7.67 -4.34 4.54
N LEU A 416 7.12 -3.90 3.41
CA LEU A 416 6.03 -2.93 3.39
C LEU A 416 4.72 -3.59 3.82
N VAL A 417 3.97 -2.88 4.65
CA VAL A 417 2.68 -3.31 5.19
C VAL A 417 1.77 -2.10 5.41
N ARG A 418 0.48 -2.35 5.65
CA ARG A 418 -0.49 -1.31 6.00
C ARG A 418 -1.15 -1.50 7.38
N ASN A 419 -0.43 -2.13 8.30
CA ASN A 419 -0.89 -2.33 9.67
C ASN A 419 -1.00 -1.02 10.46
N ILE A 420 -1.87 -1.00 11.45
CA ILE A 420 -2.21 0.22 12.21
C ILE A 420 -1.12 0.66 13.19
N ASP A 421 -0.23 -0.23 13.57
CA ASP A 421 0.93 0.09 14.39
C ASP A 421 2.23 0.27 13.57
N ALA A 422 2.16 0.16 12.24
CA ALA A 422 3.28 0.47 11.35
C ALA A 422 3.33 1.97 10.96
N PRO A 423 4.49 2.50 10.54
CA PRO A 423 4.59 3.84 9.94
C PRO A 423 3.71 3.97 8.71
N LEU A 424 3.02 5.10 8.53
CA LEU A 424 2.18 5.34 7.33
C LEU A 424 2.99 5.38 6.04
N ALA A 425 4.29 5.67 6.12
CA ALA A 425 5.23 5.51 5.02
C ALA A 425 5.17 4.09 4.41
N LYS A 426 4.98 3.03 5.22
CA LYS A 426 4.87 1.65 4.72
C LYS A 426 3.59 1.40 3.89
N THR A 427 2.57 2.24 4.04
CA THR A 427 1.33 2.20 3.23
C THR A 427 1.46 3.03 1.95
N LEU A 428 2.28 4.08 1.95
CA LEU A 428 2.52 4.97 0.80
C LEU A 428 3.55 4.40 -0.18
N LEU A 429 4.65 3.84 0.34
CA LEU A 429 5.80 3.38 -0.44
C LEU A 429 5.55 2.19 -1.39
N PRO A 430 4.53 1.31 -1.21
CA PRO A 430 4.22 0.28 -2.20
C PRO A 430 4.01 0.84 -3.61
N HIS A 431 3.43 2.03 -3.71
CA HIS A 431 3.16 2.67 -5.01
C HIS A 431 4.44 3.23 -5.65
N TRP A 432 5.37 3.75 -4.85
CA TRP A 432 6.71 4.12 -5.29
C TRP A 432 7.51 2.88 -5.74
N TYR A 433 7.40 1.77 -5.01
CA TYR A 433 7.99 0.49 -5.36
C TYR A 433 7.46 -0.02 -6.71
N THR A 434 6.14 0.04 -6.94
CA THR A 434 5.59 -0.39 -8.24
C THR A 434 6.14 0.41 -9.41
N PHE A 435 6.33 1.73 -9.25
CA PHE A 435 6.98 2.56 -10.27
C PHE A 435 8.44 2.12 -10.48
N GLN A 436 9.21 1.96 -9.41
CA GLN A 436 10.62 1.58 -9.44
C GLN A 436 10.86 0.28 -10.24
N HIS A 437 9.95 -0.68 -10.11
CA HIS A 437 10.04 -2.01 -10.73
C HIS A 437 9.19 -2.18 -12.00
N GLY A 438 8.58 -1.10 -12.52
CA GLY A 438 7.75 -1.18 -13.72
C GLY A 438 6.52 -2.10 -13.57
N ILE A 439 6.02 -2.24 -12.34
CA ILE A 439 4.83 -3.02 -12.01
C ILE A 439 3.59 -2.16 -12.35
N GLU A 440 2.62 -2.77 -13.05
CA GLU A 440 1.51 -2.04 -13.67
C GLU A 440 0.28 -1.88 -12.77
N GLY A 441 0.21 -2.65 -11.70
CA GLY A 441 -0.89 -2.60 -10.75
C GLY A 441 -0.51 -2.98 -9.33
N TYR A 442 -1.44 -2.77 -8.42
CA TYR A 442 -1.35 -3.11 -7.01
C TYR A 442 -2.68 -3.71 -6.56
N LEU A 443 -2.58 -4.79 -5.80
CA LEU A 443 -3.71 -5.49 -5.22
C LEU A 443 -3.53 -5.57 -3.72
N HIS A 444 -4.62 -5.38 -2.99
CA HIS A 444 -4.75 -5.85 -1.62
C HIS A 444 -6.13 -6.46 -1.39
N TRP A 445 -6.15 -7.61 -0.72
CA TRP A 445 -7.36 -8.39 -0.50
C TRP A 445 -8.38 -7.76 0.47
N GLY A 446 -8.09 -6.62 1.10
CA GLY A 446 -8.74 -6.22 2.37
C GLY A 446 -9.31 -4.80 2.41
N PHE A 447 -10.37 -4.44 1.67
CA PHE A 447 -10.93 -3.09 1.78
C PHE A 447 -11.83 -2.90 3.01
N ASN A 448 -12.83 -3.78 3.16
CA ASN A 448 -13.91 -3.71 4.15
C ASN A 448 -14.28 -5.09 4.73
N PHE A 449 -13.34 -6.03 4.81
CA PHE A 449 -13.59 -7.34 5.42
C PHE A 449 -13.63 -7.25 6.95
N TRP A 450 -14.59 -6.46 7.45
CA TRP A 450 -14.80 -6.19 8.87
C TRP A 450 -15.17 -7.46 9.62
N ASN A 451 -14.71 -7.56 10.88
CA ASN A 451 -15.08 -8.68 11.75
C ASN A 451 -16.44 -8.45 12.41
N LEU A 452 -17.16 -9.54 12.65
CA LEU A 452 -18.39 -9.59 13.43
C LEU A 452 -18.10 -10.09 14.84
N ASN A 453 -18.08 -9.21 15.83
CA ASN A 453 -17.97 -9.61 17.23
C ASN A 453 -19.16 -9.07 18.01
N SER A 454 -20.23 -9.84 18.12
CA SER A 454 -21.35 -9.47 18.99
C SER A 454 -20.89 -9.41 20.46
N ALA A 455 -21.46 -8.50 21.26
CA ALA A 455 -21.22 -8.45 22.71
C ALA A 455 -21.65 -9.75 23.43
N SER A 456 -22.51 -10.55 22.81
CA SER A 456 -22.89 -11.87 23.32
C SER A 456 -21.91 -12.98 22.96
N GLY A 457 -20.93 -12.76 22.07
CA GLY A 457 -19.99 -13.79 21.63
C GLY A 457 -19.24 -14.47 22.77
N ASN A 458 -19.31 -15.80 22.82
CA ASN A 458 -18.80 -16.70 23.86
C ASN A 458 -19.23 -16.35 25.30
N GLN A 459 -20.31 -15.60 25.46
CA GLN A 459 -20.78 -15.20 26.78
C GLN A 459 -21.61 -16.28 27.47
N PRO A 460 -21.66 -16.31 28.82
CA PRO A 460 -22.49 -17.26 29.55
C PRO A 460 -23.99 -17.11 29.23
N VAL A 461 -24.64 -18.24 29.00
CA VAL A 461 -26.08 -18.33 28.72
C VAL A 461 -26.79 -19.06 29.86
N ALA A 462 -27.89 -18.48 30.33
CA ALA A 462 -28.86 -19.11 31.23
C ALA A 462 -30.20 -19.28 30.51
N ALA A 463 -30.92 -20.38 30.77
CA ALA A 463 -32.20 -20.65 30.14
C ALA A 463 -33.22 -21.23 31.12
N SER A 464 -34.51 -21.09 30.79
CA SER A 464 -35.63 -21.73 31.52
C SER A 464 -35.52 -23.25 31.55
N SER A 465 -35.07 -23.83 30.42
CA SER A 465 -34.75 -25.25 30.28
C SER A 465 -33.77 -25.43 29.12
N SER A 466 -33.03 -26.53 29.09
CA SER A 466 -32.09 -26.81 27.99
C SER A 466 -32.06 -28.28 27.62
N TYR A 467 -31.89 -28.54 26.33
CA TYR A 467 -31.54 -29.85 25.77
C TYR A 467 -30.05 -29.86 25.46
N GLU A 468 -29.26 -30.58 26.26
CA GLU A 468 -27.79 -30.60 26.18
C GLU A 468 -27.28 -31.87 25.47
N ALA A 469 -27.76 -32.11 24.24
CA ALA A 469 -27.39 -33.26 23.43
C ALA A 469 -27.65 -33.03 21.94
N GLY A 470 -26.97 -33.81 21.08
CA GLY A 470 -27.24 -33.81 19.64
C GLY A 470 -26.96 -32.47 18.96
N GLY A 471 -25.88 -31.79 19.37
CA GLY A 471 -25.50 -30.47 18.88
C GLY A 471 -26.20 -29.30 19.59
N TRP A 472 -27.22 -29.54 20.41
CA TRP A 472 -27.87 -28.51 21.21
C TRP A 472 -27.14 -28.27 22.53
N SER A 473 -26.90 -27.02 22.88
CA SER A 473 -26.36 -26.60 24.19
C SER A 473 -26.63 -25.12 24.44
N THR A 474 -26.72 -24.69 25.70
CA THR A 474 -26.65 -23.25 26.02
C THR A 474 -25.33 -22.64 25.57
N ALA A 475 -24.23 -23.41 25.55
CA ALA A 475 -22.92 -22.92 25.12
C ALA A 475 -22.85 -22.61 23.62
N HIS A 476 -23.76 -23.17 22.83
CA HIS A 476 -23.80 -23.01 21.38
C HIS A 476 -24.71 -21.85 20.93
N LEU A 477 -25.44 -21.21 21.84
CA LEU A 477 -26.31 -20.09 21.47
C LEU A 477 -25.54 -18.80 21.20
N THR A 478 -24.30 -18.75 21.63
CA THR A 478 -23.43 -17.57 21.59
C THR A 478 -22.05 -17.90 21.05
N ASP A 479 -21.87 -19.03 20.36
CA ASP A 479 -20.54 -19.48 19.91
C ASP A 479 -20.12 -18.85 18.57
N GLY A 480 -20.98 -18.00 17.99
CA GLY A 480 -20.75 -17.34 16.71
C GLY A 480 -21.12 -18.22 15.51
N VAL A 481 -21.64 -19.43 15.73
CA VAL A 481 -22.11 -20.32 14.68
C VAL A 481 -23.56 -20.01 14.39
N ILE A 482 -23.78 -19.07 13.47
CA ILE A 482 -25.12 -18.58 13.16
C ILE A 482 -26.03 -19.62 12.49
N SER A 483 -25.49 -20.68 11.86
CA SER A 483 -26.18 -21.79 11.15
C SER A 483 -26.21 -23.08 11.98
N THR A 484 -27.17 -23.97 11.72
CA THR A 484 -27.25 -25.26 12.42
C THR A 484 -26.35 -26.32 11.79
N LEU A 485 -25.18 -26.52 12.40
CA LEU A 485 -24.22 -27.55 12.04
C LEU A 485 -24.35 -28.75 12.99
N PRO A 486 -24.01 -29.98 12.56
CA PRO A 486 -24.04 -31.15 13.44
C PRO A 486 -23.23 -31.00 14.74
N SER A 487 -22.17 -30.17 14.70
CA SER A 487 -21.32 -29.84 15.85
C SER A 487 -21.87 -28.70 16.71
N SER A 488 -22.71 -27.82 16.17
CA SER A 488 -23.35 -26.70 16.87
C SER A 488 -24.70 -26.38 16.23
N MET A 489 -25.77 -26.84 16.88
CA MET A 489 -27.16 -26.59 16.46
C MET A 489 -27.74 -25.32 17.10
N GLY A 490 -27.00 -24.68 18.00
CA GLY A 490 -27.48 -23.63 18.90
C GLY A 490 -28.10 -24.16 20.19
N TRP A 491 -29.13 -23.47 20.70
CA TRP A 491 -29.85 -23.84 21.93
C TRP A 491 -31.30 -24.26 21.65
N SER A 492 -31.75 -25.27 22.41
CA SER A 492 -33.12 -25.75 22.41
C SER A 492 -33.64 -25.90 23.83
N SER A 493 -34.86 -25.41 24.05
CA SER A 493 -35.61 -25.68 25.28
C SER A 493 -36.04 -27.16 25.38
N ASN A 494 -36.34 -27.65 26.59
CA ASN A 494 -36.66 -29.06 26.83
C ASN A 494 -37.77 -29.33 27.87
N ALA A 495 -38.40 -28.29 28.41
CA ALA A 495 -39.52 -28.44 29.32
C ALA A 495 -40.86 -28.41 28.56
N SER A 496 -41.89 -29.05 29.12
CA SER A 496 -43.31 -28.84 28.72
C SER A 496 -43.65 -28.94 27.23
N THR A 497 -42.89 -29.72 26.45
CA THR A 497 -42.92 -29.71 24.98
C THR A 497 -44.25 -30.17 24.34
N GLY A 498 -45.17 -30.76 25.10
CA GLY A 498 -46.46 -31.22 24.61
C GLY A 498 -47.53 -30.13 24.45
N VAL A 499 -47.30 -28.91 24.96
CA VAL A 499 -48.25 -27.79 24.92
C VAL A 499 -47.54 -26.46 24.68
N ASN A 500 -48.24 -25.46 24.14
CA ASN A 500 -47.72 -24.09 24.10
C ASN A 500 -47.51 -23.56 25.53
N HIS A 501 -46.33 -23.01 25.80
CA HIS A 501 -45.90 -22.55 27.12
C HIS A 501 -44.83 -21.45 26.99
N THR A 502 -44.36 -20.92 28.11
CA THR A 502 -43.33 -19.87 28.16
C THR A 502 -41.93 -20.45 28.28
N GLU A 503 -40.98 -19.92 27.53
CA GLU A 503 -39.54 -20.23 27.64
C GLU A 503 -38.74 -18.93 27.65
N TRP A 504 -37.56 -18.94 28.26
CA TRP A 504 -36.65 -17.79 28.21
C TRP A 504 -35.21 -18.24 28.10
N VAL A 505 -34.40 -17.38 27.48
CA VAL A 505 -32.95 -17.50 27.44
C VAL A 505 -32.33 -16.14 27.65
N SER A 506 -31.26 -16.09 28.45
CA SER A 506 -30.59 -14.88 28.90
C SER A 506 -29.09 -15.00 28.69
N VAL A 507 -28.49 -13.95 28.13
CA VAL A 507 -27.04 -13.81 27.95
C VAL A 507 -26.50 -12.84 29.01
N ASP A 508 -25.38 -13.19 29.65
CA ASP A 508 -24.59 -12.30 30.51
C ASP A 508 -23.44 -11.69 29.72
N LEU A 509 -23.51 -10.40 29.35
CA LEU A 509 -22.47 -9.69 28.60
C LEU A 509 -21.18 -9.46 29.42
N GLY A 510 -21.14 -9.89 30.69
CA GLY A 510 -19.99 -9.79 31.59
C GLY A 510 -19.85 -8.41 32.26
N GLN A 511 -20.14 -7.34 31.53
CA GLN A 511 -20.16 -5.94 32.00
C GLN A 511 -21.36 -5.18 31.45
N SER A 512 -21.63 -3.98 31.98
CA SER A 512 -22.67 -3.11 31.42
C SER A 512 -22.18 -2.55 30.09
N THR A 513 -22.87 -2.94 29.02
CA THR A 513 -22.54 -2.61 27.63
C THR A 513 -23.68 -1.79 27.05
N GLU A 514 -23.36 -0.75 26.28
CA GLU A 514 -24.41 -0.06 25.52
C GLU A 514 -24.90 -0.97 24.41
N ILE A 515 -26.19 -1.29 24.39
CA ILE A 515 -26.83 -2.19 23.43
C ILE A 515 -28.00 -1.49 22.75
N ARG A 516 -28.21 -1.83 21.47
CA ARG A 516 -29.29 -1.24 20.67
C ARG A 516 -29.91 -2.18 19.65
N LYS A 517 -29.35 -3.39 19.50
CA LYS A 517 -29.85 -4.40 18.57
C LYS A 517 -29.64 -5.78 19.15
N VAL A 518 -30.62 -6.65 18.95
CA VAL A 518 -30.51 -8.09 19.18
C VAL A 518 -30.97 -8.79 17.92
N THR A 519 -30.13 -9.68 17.39
CA THR A 519 -30.47 -10.56 16.28
C THR A 519 -30.62 -11.98 16.79
N MET A 520 -31.69 -12.64 16.36
CA MET A 520 -32.01 -14.00 16.76
C MET A 520 -31.97 -14.88 15.52
N PHE A 521 -31.01 -15.80 15.46
CA PHE A 521 -30.84 -16.67 14.31
C PHE A 521 -31.71 -17.92 14.47
N PRO A 522 -32.64 -18.18 13.53
CA PRO A 522 -33.46 -19.38 13.58
C PRO A 522 -32.63 -20.61 13.25
N ARG A 523 -33.08 -21.79 13.71
CA ARG A 523 -32.53 -23.05 13.17
C ARG A 523 -32.78 -23.17 11.67
N ASP A 524 -31.85 -23.74 10.91
CA ASP A 524 -31.91 -23.82 9.45
C ASP A 524 -31.80 -25.24 8.86
N ASP A 525 -31.78 -26.28 9.71
CA ASP A 525 -31.65 -27.68 9.33
C ASP A 525 -32.91 -28.28 8.68
N GLY A 526 -32.79 -28.62 7.39
CA GLY A 526 -33.77 -29.41 6.65
C GLY A 526 -35.23 -28.95 6.83
N ASP A 527 -36.13 -29.90 7.05
CA ASP A 527 -37.56 -29.62 7.23
C ASP A 527 -37.89 -28.82 8.52
N ASN A 528 -36.94 -28.74 9.46
CA ASN A 528 -37.13 -27.98 10.70
C ASN A 528 -36.82 -26.49 10.56
N ARG A 529 -36.37 -26.03 9.40
CA ARG A 529 -35.99 -24.63 9.16
C ARG A 529 -37.04 -23.65 9.69
N GLY A 530 -36.60 -22.75 10.58
CA GLY A 530 -37.41 -21.72 11.24
C GLY A 530 -38.38 -22.22 12.31
N TYR A 531 -38.57 -23.53 12.49
CA TYR A 531 -39.34 -24.06 13.61
C TYR A 531 -38.59 -23.87 14.93
N GLY A 532 -39.32 -23.74 16.04
CA GLY A 532 -38.73 -23.38 17.33
C GLY A 532 -38.49 -21.88 17.53
N PHE A 533 -38.54 -21.05 16.49
CA PHE A 533 -38.54 -19.59 16.66
C PHE A 533 -39.85 -19.13 17.36
N PRO A 534 -39.80 -18.26 18.38
CA PRO A 534 -40.99 -17.87 19.14
C PRO A 534 -41.97 -17.04 18.30
N VAL A 535 -43.27 -17.17 18.61
CA VAL A 535 -44.38 -16.44 17.96
C VAL A 535 -44.64 -15.12 18.68
N ASP A 536 -44.72 -15.19 20.01
CA ASP A 536 -44.93 -14.04 20.88
C ASP A 536 -43.78 -13.98 21.88
N PHE A 537 -43.07 -12.86 21.97
CA PHE A 537 -41.92 -12.72 22.86
C PHE A 537 -41.59 -11.27 23.18
N THR A 538 -40.85 -11.06 24.27
CA THR A 538 -40.19 -9.79 24.57
C THR A 538 -38.68 -9.94 24.52
N ILE A 539 -38.00 -8.82 24.25
CA ILE A 539 -36.57 -8.67 24.54
C ILE A 539 -36.48 -7.74 25.73
N ASP A 540 -35.91 -8.26 26.81
CA ASP A 540 -35.74 -7.57 28.07
C ASP A 540 -34.26 -7.37 28.36
N ILE A 541 -33.92 -6.25 29.02
CA ILE A 541 -32.56 -5.92 29.43
C ILE A 541 -32.49 -5.72 30.94
N SER A 542 -31.34 -5.98 31.56
CA SER A 542 -31.14 -5.83 33.01
C SER A 542 -29.67 -5.59 33.34
N ASP A 543 -29.38 -4.92 34.46
CA ASP A 543 -28.03 -4.85 35.05
C ASP A 543 -27.81 -5.91 36.14
N ASP A 544 -28.87 -6.55 36.64
CA ASP A 544 -28.81 -7.38 37.86
C ASP A 544 -29.57 -8.73 37.79
N GLN A 545 -30.14 -9.07 36.63
CA GLN A 545 -31.00 -10.24 36.36
C GLN A 545 -32.32 -10.30 37.14
N THR A 546 -32.64 -9.29 37.95
CA THR A 546 -33.86 -9.24 38.76
C THR A 546 -34.82 -8.16 38.28
N ASN A 547 -34.30 -6.97 37.95
CA ASN A 547 -35.04 -5.83 37.44
C ASN A 547 -34.89 -5.80 35.91
N TRP A 548 -35.98 -6.11 35.21
CA TRP A 548 -35.99 -6.22 33.75
C TRP A 548 -36.76 -5.07 33.12
N THR A 549 -36.18 -4.48 32.08
CA THR A 549 -36.80 -3.46 31.24
C THR A 549 -37.05 -4.06 29.85
N THR A 550 -38.30 -4.09 29.39
CA THR A 550 -38.62 -4.54 28.04
C THR A 550 -38.28 -3.47 27.02
N VAL A 551 -37.43 -3.80 26.05
CA VAL A 551 -37.03 -2.90 24.95
C VAL A 551 -37.71 -3.26 23.63
N VAL A 552 -38.18 -4.50 23.47
CA VAL A 552 -38.92 -4.97 22.29
C VAL A 552 -40.07 -5.86 22.73
N THR A 553 -41.22 -5.73 22.07
CA THR A 553 -42.36 -6.65 22.19
C THR A 553 -42.79 -7.10 20.81
N GLN A 554 -42.88 -8.41 20.61
CA GLN A 554 -43.33 -9.02 19.37
C GLN A 554 -44.53 -9.93 19.61
N THR A 555 -45.49 -9.89 18.68
CA THR A 555 -46.73 -10.69 18.74
C THR A 555 -47.06 -11.18 17.34
N GLY A 556 -47.39 -12.46 17.20
CA GLY A 556 -47.74 -13.07 15.92
C GLY A 556 -46.58 -13.16 14.92
N HIS A 557 -45.33 -13.23 15.39
CA HIS A 557 -44.17 -13.29 14.51
C HIS A 557 -44.25 -14.52 13.58
N ALA A 558 -44.09 -14.28 12.28
CA ALA A 558 -44.12 -15.34 11.27
C ALA A 558 -42.98 -16.34 11.48
N LYS A 559 -43.11 -17.56 10.95
CA LYS A 559 -42.01 -18.52 10.94
C LYS A 559 -40.91 -17.97 10.02
N PRO A 560 -39.68 -17.73 10.50
CA PRO A 560 -38.60 -17.31 9.61
C PRO A 560 -38.37 -18.37 8.52
N GLY A 561 -38.11 -17.92 7.29
CA GLY A 561 -37.92 -18.78 6.13
C GLY A 561 -36.52 -18.69 5.51
N ILE A 562 -35.81 -17.59 5.75
CA ILE A 562 -34.51 -17.25 5.14
C ILE A 562 -33.53 -16.92 6.26
N TYR A 563 -32.34 -17.49 6.15
CA TYR A 563 -31.25 -17.37 7.12
C TYR A 563 -30.54 -16.01 7.04
N ASP A 564 -30.32 -15.54 5.82
CA ASP A 564 -29.66 -14.28 5.47
C ASP A 564 -30.44 -13.02 5.93
N GLU A 565 -31.68 -13.20 6.40
CA GLU A 565 -32.56 -12.16 6.93
C GLU A 565 -32.96 -12.46 8.38
N ALA A 566 -32.03 -12.95 9.20
CA ALA A 566 -32.29 -13.30 10.59
C ALA A 566 -33.03 -12.15 11.33
N PRO A 567 -34.17 -12.45 11.99
CA PRO A 567 -34.96 -11.43 12.67
C PRO A 567 -34.12 -10.60 13.64
N SER A 568 -34.09 -9.30 13.37
CA SER A 568 -33.26 -8.33 14.06
C SER A 568 -34.11 -7.23 14.65
N PHE A 569 -33.91 -6.95 15.92
CA PHE A 569 -34.75 -6.03 16.68
C PHE A 569 -33.90 -4.88 17.21
N SER A 570 -34.08 -3.71 16.62
CA SER A 570 -33.40 -2.48 17.05
C SER A 570 -34.27 -1.68 18.02
N PHE A 571 -33.63 -1.02 18.97
CA PHE A 571 -34.24 -0.13 19.96
C PHE A 571 -33.31 1.04 20.26
N ALA A 572 -33.79 2.07 20.97
CA ALA A 572 -32.94 3.18 21.37
C ALA A 572 -31.76 2.66 22.22
N PRO A 573 -30.53 3.19 22.09
CA PRO A 573 -29.39 2.71 22.86
C PRO A 573 -29.68 2.71 24.37
N GLN A 574 -29.35 1.61 25.04
CA GLN A 574 -29.50 1.42 26.48
C GLN A 574 -28.28 0.68 27.02
N SER A 575 -27.75 1.09 28.17
CA SER A 575 -26.72 0.30 28.85
C SER A 575 -27.37 -0.83 29.66
N ALA A 576 -26.86 -2.05 29.50
CA ALA A 576 -27.25 -3.20 30.30
C ALA A 576 -26.16 -4.28 30.28
N ARG A 577 -26.16 -5.14 31.31
CA ARG A 577 -25.28 -6.32 31.37
C ARG A 577 -25.96 -7.59 30.85
N TYR A 578 -27.28 -7.71 30.98
CA TYR A 578 -28.01 -8.92 30.64
C TYR A 578 -29.07 -8.63 29.59
N VAL A 579 -29.19 -9.54 28.63
CA VAL A 579 -30.25 -9.53 27.61
C VAL A 579 -30.99 -10.85 27.66
N ARG A 580 -32.32 -10.79 27.76
CA ARG A 580 -33.19 -11.96 27.81
C ARG A 580 -34.22 -11.92 26.69
N ILE A 581 -34.34 -13.03 25.98
CA ILE A 581 -35.51 -13.31 25.15
C ILE A 581 -36.51 -14.08 26.00
N HIS A 582 -37.71 -13.54 26.16
CA HIS A 582 -38.77 -14.15 26.94
C HIS A 582 -39.96 -14.48 26.04
N ALA A 583 -40.04 -15.73 25.62
CA ALA A 583 -41.10 -16.24 24.76
C ALA A 583 -42.35 -16.56 25.59
N THR A 584 -43.49 -16.07 25.12
CA THR A 584 -44.82 -16.29 25.70
C THR A 584 -45.75 -17.09 24.79
N GLY A 585 -45.36 -17.28 23.52
CA GLY A 585 -46.07 -18.11 22.56
C GLY A 585 -45.10 -18.86 21.64
N LEU A 586 -45.25 -20.17 21.54
CA LEU A 586 -44.45 -21.08 20.73
C LEU A 586 -45.28 -21.76 19.64
N ARG A 587 -44.62 -22.20 18.58
CA ARG A 587 -45.23 -22.92 17.45
C ARG A 587 -44.95 -24.42 17.56
N ALA A 588 -45.96 -25.25 17.34
CA ALA A 588 -45.77 -26.69 17.20
C ALA A 588 -44.94 -27.02 15.95
N ASN A 589 -43.95 -27.88 16.09
CA ASN A 589 -43.14 -28.38 14.98
C ASN A 589 -43.63 -29.76 14.52
N PRO A 590 -44.25 -29.89 13.33
CA PRO A 590 -44.73 -31.19 12.83
C PRO A 590 -43.59 -32.19 12.54
N HIS A 591 -42.37 -31.71 12.34
CA HIS A 591 -41.17 -32.53 12.09
C HIS A 591 -40.45 -32.95 13.39
N ASP A 592 -40.87 -32.42 14.55
CA ASP A 592 -40.44 -32.84 15.90
C ASP A 592 -41.66 -33.37 16.70
N GLY A 593 -42.45 -34.25 16.08
CA GLY A 593 -43.57 -34.92 16.76
C GLY A 593 -44.70 -34.00 17.26
N GLY A 594 -44.79 -32.77 16.74
CA GLY A 594 -45.73 -31.75 17.19
C GLY A 594 -45.30 -30.99 18.45
N ALA A 595 -44.02 -31.09 18.83
CA ALA A 595 -43.49 -30.44 20.03
C ALA A 595 -43.48 -28.91 19.93
N TYR A 596 -43.69 -28.24 21.06
CA TYR A 596 -43.51 -26.81 21.26
C TYR A 596 -42.17 -26.60 21.95
N ARG A 597 -41.18 -26.06 21.23
CA ARG A 597 -39.86 -25.70 21.77
C ARG A 597 -39.53 -24.27 21.40
N MET A 598 -38.68 -23.62 22.20
CA MET A 598 -37.93 -22.46 21.74
C MET A 598 -36.55 -22.93 21.29
N GLN A 599 -36.18 -22.64 20.04
CA GLN A 599 -34.91 -23.08 19.46
C GLN A 599 -34.33 -21.98 18.58
N LEU A 600 -33.05 -21.70 18.77
CA LEU A 600 -32.30 -20.67 18.06
C LEU A 600 -30.91 -21.23 17.76
N ALA A 601 -30.41 -20.95 16.56
CA ALA A 601 -29.04 -21.28 16.19
C ALA A 601 -28.05 -20.39 16.95
N GLU A 602 -28.35 -19.09 17.05
CA GLU A 602 -27.46 -18.10 17.68
C GLU A 602 -28.27 -16.88 18.17
N ILE A 603 -27.76 -16.16 19.17
CA ILE A 603 -28.22 -14.83 19.57
C ILE A 603 -27.03 -13.88 19.58
N ALA A 604 -27.14 -12.83 18.76
CA ALA A 604 -26.15 -11.78 18.70
C ALA A 604 -26.70 -10.48 19.30
N VAL A 605 -26.01 -9.97 20.33
CA VAL A 605 -26.30 -8.70 21.03
C VAL A 605 -25.28 -7.67 20.62
N TYR A 606 -25.74 -6.44 20.36
CA TYR A 606 -24.94 -5.47 19.62
C TYR A 606 -25.07 -4.04 20.16
N GLY A 607 -23.91 -3.41 20.38
CA GLY A 607 -23.71 -2.03 20.81
C GLY A 607 -23.19 -1.06 19.75
N LEU A 608 -22.62 0.06 20.18
CA LEU A 608 -21.99 1.07 19.30
C LEU A 608 -20.57 0.67 18.83
N ASP A 609 -19.79 0.00 19.69
CA ASP A 609 -18.37 -0.28 19.47
C ASP A 609 -18.08 -1.75 19.04
N ASP A 610 -19.11 -2.60 18.99
CA ASP A 610 -18.99 -4.06 18.86
C ASP A 610 -18.74 -4.56 17.42
N VAL A 611 -18.11 -3.78 16.55
CA VAL A 611 -17.91 -4.24 15.16
C VAL A 611 -16.56 -3.89 14.55
N LEU A 612 -15.61 -3.43 15.36
CA LEU A 612 -14.30 -3.02 14.86
C LEU A 612 -13.20 -3.35 15.86
N GLN A 613 -13.30 -4.49 16.55
CA GLN A 613 -12.14 -5.06 17.22
C GLN A 613 -11.24 -5.69 16.13
N GLU A 614 -10.46 -4.85 15.44
CA GLU A 614 -9.26 -5.23 14.66
C GLU A 614 -8.32 -6.16 15.45
N ALA A 615 -8.49 -6.05 16.76
CA ALA A 615 -7.87 -6.65 17.90
C ALA A 615 -7.55 -8.15 17.82
N ASP A 616 -8.47 -8.97 17.33
CA ASP A 616 -8.28 -10.43 17.40
C ASP A 616 -7.48 -11.00 16.23
N THR A 617 -6.92 -10.12 15.38
CA THR A 617 -6.06 -10.53 14.27
C THR A 617 -4.59 -10.33 14.62
N PRO A 618 -3.70 -11.28 14.24
CA PRO A 618 -2.25 -11.10 14.33
C PRO A 618 -1.70 -9.84 13.64
N THR A 619 -2.47 -9.25 12.73
CA THR A 619 -2.03 -8.18 11.82
C THR A 619 -3.11 -7.09 11.72
N PRO A 620 -3.30 -6.26 12.77
CA PRO A 620 -4.34 -5.23 12.79
C PRO A 620 -4.26 -4.28 11.60
N GLY A 621 -5.40 -3.95 11.00
CA GLY A 621 -5.49 -3.07 9.82
C GLY A 621 -5.27 -3.75 8.46
N ASP A 622 -4.89 -5.03 8.41
CA ASP A 622 -4.70 -5.73 7.13
C ASP A 622 -6.02 -5.96 6.36
N ARG A 623 -7.08 -6.36 7.08
CA ARG A 623 -8.37 -6.77 6.51
C ARG A 623 -9.26 -5.61 6.03
N TRP A 624 -9.04 -4.40 6.53
CA TRP A 624 -9.77 -3.21 6.11
C TRP A 624 -8.96 -1.94 6.30
N ILE A 625 -9.22 -1.00 5.39
CA ILE A 625 -8.64 0.34 5.39
C ILE A 625 -9.71 1.43 5.48
N ALA A 626 -10.99 1.07 5.32
CA ALA A 626 -12.13 1.95 5.54
C ALA A 626 -13.02 1.43 6.66
N TYR A 627 -13.77 2.31 7.30
CA TYR A 627 -14.65 2.00 8.41
C TYR A 627 -16.12 2.26 8.04
N PRO A 628 -17.08 1.50 8.57
CA PRO A 628 -18.48 1.70 8.24
C PRO A 628 -19.05 2.96 8.90
N ASP A 629 -19.76 3.77 8.12
CA ASP A 629 -20.59 4.86 8.64
C ASP A 629 -22.07 4.51 8.54
N ARG A 630 -22.54 3.76 9.53
CA ARG A 630 -23.92 3.29 9.61
C ARG A 630 -24.94 4.41 9.53
N VAL A 631 -24.67 5.57 10.15
CA VAL A 631 -25.67 6.64 10.30
C VAL A 631 -26.00 7.26 8.95
N ASN A 632 -25.00 7.41 8.09
CA ASN A 632 -25.17 8.00 6.77
C ASN A 632 -25.20 6.96 5.64
N LEU A 633 -25.22 5.65 5.97
CA LEU A 633 -25.07 4.56 5.00
C LEU A 633 -23.80 4.72 4.13
N GLY A 634 -22.74 5.30 4.71
CA GLY A 634 -21.50 5.67 4.02
C GLY A 634 -20.27 5.01 4.61
N LEU A 635 -19.10 5.61 4.40
CA LEU A 635 -17.82 5.13 4.94
C LEU A 635 -17.10 6.27 5.67
N TYR A 636 -16.49 5.95 6.80
CA TYR A 636 -15.41 6.76 7.35
C TYR A 636 -14.09 6.37 6.69
N GLU A 637 -13.27 7.38 6.43
CA GLU A 637 -11.92 7.23 5.89
C GLU A 637 -10.95 6.87 7.02
N SER A 638 -9.74 6.46 6.65
CA SER A 638 -8.63 6.28 7.58
C SER A 638 -7.41 7.08 7.11
N ILE A 639 -6.52 7.41 8.04
CA ILE A 639 -5.24 8.03 7.68
C ILE A 639 -4.36 7.08 6.84
N ARG A 640 -4.54 5.76 6.97
CA ARG A 640 -3.92 4.76 6.09
C ARG A 640 -4.45 4.83 4.66
N GLY A 641 -5.76 4.93 4.47
CA GLY A 641 -6.37 5.08 3.14
C GLY A 641 -6.02 6.40 2.47
N GLU A 642 -5.79 7.46 3.25
CA GLU A 642 -5.26 8.72 2.72
C GLU A 642 -3.75 8.60 2.37
N ALA A 643 -2.95 7.86 3.15
CA ALA A 643 -1.55 7.59 2.82
C ALA A 643 -1.39 6.73 1.54
N GLU A 644 -2.26 5.73 1.35
CA GLU A 644 -2.35 4.95 0.11
C GLU A 644 -2.68 5.86 -1.08
N LEU A 645 -3.68 6.74 -0.93
CA LEU A 645 -4.03 7.76 -1.94
C LEU A 645 -2.83 8.67 -2.30
N GLU A 646 -2.07 9.15 -1.32
CA GLU A 646 -0.88 9.96 -1.59
C GLU A 646 0.14 9.19 -2.45
N GLY A 647 0.41 7.93 -2.12
CA GLY A 647 1.31 7.08 -2.90
C GLY A 647 0.81 6.79 -4.32
N ILE A 648 -0.49 6.54 -4.50
CA ILE A 648 -1.10 6.36 -5.82
C ILE A 648 -0.93 7.62 -6.68
N GLN A 649 -1.13 8.81 -6.10
CA GLN A 649 -0.94 10.08 -6.80
C GLN A 649 0.54 10.36 -7.11
N ASP A 650 1.45 10.00 -6.21
CA ASP A 650 2.90 10.09 -6.46
C ASP A 650 3.34 9.19 -7.61
N ARG A 651 2.83 7.96 -7.69
CA ARG A 651 3.12 7.04 -8.79
C ARG A 651 2.73 7.64 -10.14
N GLU A 652 1.57 8.30 -10.23
CA GLU A 652 1.13 9.00 -11.44
C GLU A 652 2.10 10.13 -11.81
N LEU A 653 2.50 10.96 -10.84
CA LEU A 653 3.45 12.05 -11.06
C LEU A 653 4.83 11.53 -11.50
N LEU A 654 5.33 10.45 -10.89
CA LEU A 654 6.56 9.78 -11.30
C LEU A 654 6.47 9.27 -12.74
N SER A 655 5.34 8.66 -13.10
CA SER A 655 5.09 8.17 -14.46
C SER A 655 5.05 9.32 -15.48
N MET A 656 4.43 10.44 -15.12
CA MET A 656 4.46 11.66 -15.94
C MET A 656 5.87 12.22 -16.08
N LEU A 657 6.67 12.23 -15.01
CA LEU A 657 8.06 12.70 -15.07
C LEU A 657 8.87 11.76 -15.97
N ALA A 658 8.67 10.46 -15.85
CA ALA A 658 9.37 9.46 -16.62
C ALA A 658 9.13 9.56 -18.13
N GLN A 659 7.99 10.12 -18.58
CA GLN A 659 7.76 10.38 -20.00
C GLN A 659 8.77 11.36 -20.61
N THR A 660 9.39 12.22 -19.80
CA THR A 660 10.33 13.25 -20.27
C THR A 660 11.73 13.11 -19.67
N ARG A 661 11.84 12.59 -18.45
CA ARG A 661 13.08 12.41 -17.68
C ARG A 661 13.04 11.07 -16.92
N PRO A 662 13.10 9.93 -17.62
CA PRO A 662 12.92 8.61 -17.03
C PRO A 662 14.02 8.27 -16.01
N ASP A 663 15.28 8.67 -16.27
CA ASP A 663 16.40 8.46 -15.34
C ASP A 663 16.18 9.22 -14.04
N LEU A 664 15.82 10.51 -14.14
CA LEU A 664 15.55 11.34 -12.97
C LEU A 664 14.37 10.80 -12.14
N ALA A 665 13.28 10.40 -12.79
CA ALA A 665 12.14 9.82 -12.09
C ALA A 665 12.53 8.53 -11.34
N HIS A 666 13.28 7.65 -11.99
CA HIS A 666 13.78 6.41 -11.40
C HIS A 666 14.75 6.69 -10.24
N ASN A 667 15.68 7.61 -10.42
CA ASN A 667 16.64 8.00 -9.40
C ASN A 667 15.92 8.58 -8.17
N ILE A 668 14.92 9.45 -8.35
CA ILE A 668 14.11 9.99 -7.24
C ILE A 668 13.35 8.87 -6.53
N ALA A 669 12.83 7.87 -7.25
CA ALA A 669 12.15 6.74 -6.64
C ALA A 669 13.12 5.81 -5.89
N GLN A 670 14.23 5.44 -6.51
CA GLN A 670 15.29 4.60 -5.94
C GLN A 670 15.89 5.19 -4.66
N ALA A 671 16.02 6.51 -4.61
CA ALA A 671 16.45 7.26 -3.43
C ALA A 671 15.56 7.03 -2.21
N LEU A 672 14.28 6.78 -2.45
CA LEU A 672 13.27 6.59 -1.42
C LEU A 672 13.02 5.11 -1.13
N ILE A 673 13.01 4.28 -2.16
CA ILE A 673 12.76 2.84 -2.07
C ILE A 673 13.56 2.08 -3.13
N ALA A 674 14.53 1.30 -2.69
CA ALA A 674 15.38 0.49 -3.54
C ALA A 674 14.88 -0.95 -3.68
N THR A 675 14.40 -1.54 -2.58
CA THR A 675 13.78 -2.88 -2.53
C THR A 675 12.61 -2.87 -1.54
N GLY A 676 11.85 -3.97 -1.43
CA GLY A 676 10.74 -4.06 -0.48
C GLY A 676 11.15 -4.00 1.00
N THR A 677 12.45 -4.18 1.30
CA THR A 677 13.04 -4.13 2.64
C THR A 677 14.08 -3.02 2.82
N SER A 678 14.39 -2.26 1.76
CA SER A 678 15.36 -1.17 1.77
C SER A 678 14.71 0.11 1.26
N TYR A 679 14.24 0.93 2.20
CA TYR A 679 13.54 2.17 1.94
C TYR A 679 13.74 3.19 3.06
N ASN A 680 13.44 4.45 2.75
CA ASN A 680 13.47 5.55 3.68
C ASN A 680 12.03 5.93 4.09
N SER A 681 11.69 5.64 5.35
CA SER A 681 10.39 5.95 5.95
C SER A 681 10.31 7.35 6.57
N ASP A 682 11.36 8.17 6.46
CA ASP A 682 11.37 9.54 6.96
C ASP A 682 10.41 10.44 6.16
N THR A 683 9.49 11.07 6.88
CA THR A 683 8.45 11.93 6.28
C THR A 683 9.04 13.15 5.55
N THR A 684 10.19 13.67 5.99
CA THR A 684 10.85 14.80 5.33
C THR A 684 11.46 14.37 4.00
N ALA A 685 12.08 13.19 3.96
CA ALA A 685 12.61 12.60 2.74
C ALA A 685 11.51 12.30 1.71
N ILE A 686 10.38 11.72 2.13
CA ILE A 686 9.20 11.48 1.27
C ILE A 686 8.67 12.80 0.70
N ALA A 687 8.44 13.81 1.56
CA ALA A 687 7.95 15.11 1.14
C ALA A 687 8.91 15.82 0.17
N ALA A 688 10.21 15.65 0.35
CA ALA A 688 11.24 16.20 -0.52
C ALA A 688 11.32 15.48 -1.88
N ALA A 689 11.26 14.15 -1.90
CA ALA A 689 11.24 13.36 -3.13
C ALA A 689 10.04 13.76 -3.99
N ARG A 690 8.85 13.85 -3.38
CA ARG A 690 7.65 14.34 -4.07
C ARG A 690 7.81 15.77 -4.59
N ARG A 691 8.36 16.68 -3.78
CA ARG A 691 8.62 18.06 -4.22
C ARG A 691 9.56 18.08 -5.42
N ALA A 692 10.60 17.25 -5.43
CA ALA A 692 11.51 17.13 -6.56
C ALA A 692 10.77 16.68 -7.83
N VAL A 693 9.84 15.71 -7.73
CA VAL A 693 9.01 15.30 -8.88
C VAL A 693 8.21 16.49 -9.43
N LEU A 694 7.51 17.22 -8.58
CA LEU A 694 6.67 18.36 -8.97
C LEU A 694 7.46 19.57 -9.51
N ASP A 695 8.58 19.90 -8.88
CA ASP A 695 9.48 20.97 -9.33
C ASP A 695 10.02 20.65 -10.73
N ASN A 696 10.43 19.40 -10.98
CA ASN A 696 10.93 19.00 -12.30
C ASN A 696 9.83 18.97 -13.37
N LEU A 697 8.64 18.47 -13.05
CA LEU A 697 7.49 18.50 -13.96
C LEU A 697 7.06 19.92 -14.34
N THR A 698 7.40 20.91 -13.51
CA THR A 698 7.11 22.33 -13.78
C THR A 698 8.31 23.14 -14.27
N GLY A 699 9.46 22.50 -14.49
CA GLY A 699 10.69 23.17 -14.94
C GLY A 699 11.37 24.04 -13.88
N ASN A 700 11.02 23.86 -12.60
CA ASN A 700 11.55 24.59 -11.44
C ASN A 700 12.55 23.78 -10.59
N GLY A 701 12.91 22.56 -11.02
CA GLY A 701 13.94 21.77 -10.33
C GLY A 701 15.24 22.58 -10.23
N ALA A 702 15.74 22.79 -9.01
CA ALA A 702 16.95 23.55 -8.74
C ALA A 702 17.86 22.80 -7.77
N ASN A 703 19.17 22.91 -7.99
CA ASN A 703 20.18 22.51 -7.03
C ASN A 703 20.45 23.63 -6.03
N GLU A 704 20.66 23.23 -4.78
CA GLU A 704 21.13 24.06 -3.68
C GLU A 704 22.61 23.80 -3.43
N LEU A 705 23.36 24.88 -3.23
CA LEU A 705 24.75 24.83 -2.77
C LEU A 705 24.80 25.11 -1.26
N LEU A 706 25.24 24.14 -0.47
CA LEU A 706 25.76 24.38 0.86
C LEU A 706 27.21 24.81 0.76
N THR A 707 27.56 25.87 1.48
CA THR A 707 28.95 26.17 1.77
C THR A 707 29.14 26.18 3.29
N ASP A 708 30.00 25.31 3.77
CA ASP A 708 30.49 25.28 5.14
C ASP A 708 31.95 25.74 5.17
N GLU A 709 32.20 26.88 5.81
CA GLU A 709 33.54 27.44 6.03
C GLU A 709 34.20 26.83 7.28
N LEU A 710 33.55 25.85 7.94
CA LEU A 710 34.08 25.07 9.05
C LEU A 710 34.61 25.93 10.22
N ASP A 711 33.96 27.06 10.44
CA ASP A 711 34.20 27.99 11.56
C ASP A 711 33.32 27.68 12.79
N SER A 712 32.34 26.79 12.63
CA SER A 712 31.42 26.31 13.64
C SER A 712 30.95 24.89 13.30
N PHE A 713 30.19 24.26 14.20
CA PHE A 713 29.61 22.92 13.96
C PHE A 713 28.12 22.98 13.63
N ASP A 714 27.54 24.17 13.42
CA ASP A 714 26.09 24.38 13.35
C ASP A 714 25.44 23.76 12.10
N LYS A 715 26.24 23.51 11.05
CA LYS A 715 25.80 22.90 9.78
C LYS A 715 26.04 21.38 9.73
N ILE A 716 26.65 20.82 10.78
CA ILE A 716 26.98 19.40 10.87
C ILE A 716 25.83 18.68 11.57
N PHE A 717 25.31 17.63 10.94
CA PHE A 717 24.22 16.83 11.45
C PHE A 717 24.64 16.00 12.67
N GLU A 718 25.77 15.30 12.57
CA GLU A 718 26.35 14.49 13.65
C GLU A 718 27.87 14.54 13.57
N ARG A 719 28.56 14.44 14.71
CA ARG A 719 30.01 14.30 14.73
C ARG A 719 30.53 13.57 15.95
N SER A 720 31.73 13.01 15.81
CA SER A 720 32.51 12.53 16.94
C SER A 720 32.91 13.68 17.87
N SER A 721 33.02 13.38 19.16
CA SER A 721 33.30 14.38 20.21
C SER A 721 34.75 14.90 20.19
N ALA A 722 35.69 14.17 19.59
CA ALA A 722 37.11 14.52 19.52
C ALA A 722 37.48 15.35 18.26
N LEU A 723 36.50 16.07 17.70
CA LEU A 723 36.71 17.09 16.68
C LEU A 723 36.61 18.50 17.28
N VAL A 724 37.52 19.38 16.88
CA VAL A 724 37.60 20.79 17.30
C VAL A 724 37.83 21.72 16.11
N ILE A 725 37.36 22.97 16.23
CA ILE A 725 37.67 24.06 15.29
C ILE A 725 39.00 24.71 15.70
N ASP A 726 39.93 24.84 14.76
CA ASP A 726 41.26 25.42 14.95
C ASP A 726 41.51 26.58 13.98
N GLY A 727 41.46 27.81 14.52
CA GLY A 727 41.81 29.05 13.81
C GLY A 727 43.27 29.49 14.00
N SER A 728 44.10 28.71 14.69
CA SER A 728 45.47 29.11 14.98
C SER A 728 46.32 29.16 13.71
N TYR A 729 47.20 30.16 13.59
CA TYR A 729 48.11 30.31 12.44
C TYR A 729 47.43 30.45 11.06
N ALA A 730 46.15 30.85 10.99
CA ALA A 730 45.38 31.07 9.76
C ALA A 730 46.16 31.79 8.64
N ALA A 731 46.77 32.93 8.97
CA ALA A 731 47.53 33.76 8.02
C ALA A 731 48.82 33.12 7.48
N THR A 732 49.31 32.07 8.15
CA THR A 732 50.58 31.41 7.81
C THR A 732 50.37 30.00 7.25
N ILE A 733 49.43 29.21 7.79
CA ILE A 733 49.26 27.79 7.48
C ILE A 733 48.14 27.53 6.45
N ALA A 734 47.14 28.40 6.38
CA ALA A 734 45.91 28.12 5.63
C ALA A 734 45.39 29.33 4.85
N ASP A 735 46.30 30.14 4.30
CA ASP A 735 45.97 31.26 3.39
C ASP A 735 44.89 32.24 3.93
N GLY A 736 44.82 32.42 5.25
CA GLY A 736 43.86 33.29 5.92
C GLY A 736 42.57 32.61 6.39
N ASP A 737 42.44 31.30 6.21
CA ASP A 737 41.33 30.49 6.72
C ASP A 737 41.34 30.44 8.26
N ALA A 738 40.28 31.00 8.85
CA ALA A 738 40.14 31.21 10.28
C ALA A 738 39.45 30.04 11.00
N GLY A 739 38.96 29.02 10.28
CA GLY A 739 38.15 27.92 10.84
C GLY A 739 38.46 26.60 10.14
N ARG A 740 39.15 25.68 10.83
CA ARG A 740 39.42 24.34 10.29
C ARG A 740 39.09 23.27 11.31
N VAL A 741 38.42 22.22 10.87
CA VAL A 741 38.18 21.02 11.68
C VAL A 741 39.43 20.17 11.73
N ARG A 742 39.83 19.80 12.94
CA ARG A 742 40.87 18.79 13.18
C ARG A 742 40.48 17.87 14.34
N ARG A 743 41.23 16.78 14.47
CA ARG A 743 41.09 15.84 15.59
C ARG A 743 41.79 16.37 16.85
N THR A 744 41.43 15.81 18.00
CA THR A 744 42.15 15.99 19.28
C THR A 744 42.83 14.71 19.77
N SER A 745 42.80 13.66 18.97
CA SER A 745 43.48 12.38 19.19
C SER A 745 43.82 11.74 17.85
N GLY A 746 44.81 10.85 17.82
CA GLY A 746 45.20 10.08 16.63
C GLY A 746 44.25 8.93 16.27
N THR A 747 43.05 8.91 16.84
CA THR A 747 42.02 7.89 16.57
C THR A 747 41.13 8.34 15.42
N GLU A 748 40.38 7.41 14.84
CA GLU A 748 39.40 7.73 13.79
C GLU A 748 38.33 8.66 14.35
N GLN A 749 37.95 9.69 13.59
CA GLN A 749 36.88 10.62 13.93
C GLN A 749 36.04 10.92 12.69
N TYR A 750 34.77 11.19 12.87
CA TYR A 750 33.88 11.50 11.74
C TYR A 750 32.99 12.72 12.00
N MET A 751 32.50 13.28 10.90
CA MET A 751 31.38 14.22 10.88
C MET A 751 30.47 13.88 9.71
N THR A 752 29.18 14.12 9.88
CA THR A 752 28.13 13.81 8.92
C THR A 752 27.34 15.07 8.60
N TYR A 753 27.08 15.30 7.33
CA TYR A 753 26.15 16.32 6.83
C TYR A 753 24.85 15.64 6.40
N HIS A 754 23.73 16.31 6.61
CA HIS A 754 22.42 15.87 6.14
C HIS A 754 21.86 16.89 5.14
N ARG A 755 21.74 16.47 3.88
CA ARG A 755 21.19 17.26 2.77
C ARG A 755 20.48 16.31 1.83
N LEU A 756 19.25 16.62 1.46
CA LEU A 756 18.48 15.76 0.57
C LEU A 756 19.09 15.71 -0.81
N ASN A 757 19.34 14.49 -1.31
CA ASN A 757 19.93 14.24 -2.63
C ASN A 757 21.21 15.05 -2.90
N ILE A 758 22.27 14.76 -2.16
CA ILE A 758 23.63 15.22 -2.44
C ILE A 758 24.07 14.63 -3.78
N GLN A 759 24.35 15.51 -4.74
CA GLN A 759 24.78 15.15 -6.09
C GLN A 759 26.29 15.31 -6.25
N SER A 760 26.87 16.28 -5.57
CA SER A 760 28.32 16.47 -5.56
C SER A 760 28.79 17.13 -4.28
N PHE A 761 30.08 16.97 -3.99
CA PHE A 761 30.74 17.77 -2.97
C PHE A 761 32.16 18.13 -3.35
N ALA A 762 32.66 19.21 -2.77
CA ALA A 762 34.07 19.58 -2.81
C ALA A 762 34.57 19.90 -1.39
N ALA A 763 35.65 19.25 -0.98
CA ALA A 763 36.29 19.39 0.32
C ALA A 763 37.66 20.06 0.15
N THR A 764 37.88 21.18 0.83
CA THR A 764 39.19 21.85 0.89
C THR A 764 39.86 21.52 2.22
N LEU A 765 41.02 20.86 2.17
CA LEU A 765 41.82 20.51 3.33
C LEU A 765 43.24 21.07 3.25
N TYR A 766 43.84 21.20 4.43
CA TYR A 766 45.23 21.61 4.62
C TYR A 766 46.00 20.47 5.29
N TYR A 767 47.20 20.18 4.80
CA TYR A 767 48.02 19.08 5.30
C TYR A 767 49.52 19.33 5.13
N GLU A 768 50.34 18.65 5.92
CA GLU A 768 51.81 18.67 5.78
C GLU A 768 52.36 17.31 5.34
N SER A 769 52.00 16.25 6.08
CA SER A 769 52.54 14.89 5.90
C SER A 769 51.50 13.87 5.42
N SER A 770 50.22 14.05 5.74
CA SER A 770 49.13 13.16 5.32
C SER A 770 47.84 13.95 5.12
N ALA A 771 47.13 13.59 4.05
CA ALA A 771 45.90 14.21 3.61
C ALA A 771 44.69 13.26 3.69
N GLU A 772 44.84 12.17 4.43
CA GLU A 772 43.92 11.03 4.38
C GLU A 772 42.56 11.36 5.01
N LEU A 773 41.54 11.40 4.16
CA LEU A 773 40.13 11.44 4.51
C LEU A 773 39.42 10.31 3.75
N ALA A 774 38.36 9.76 4.32
CA ALA A 774 37.42 8.90 3.61
C ALA A 774 36.03 9.55 3.59
N PHE A 775 35.34 9.41 2.46
CA PHE A 775 33.99 9.94 2.26
C PHE A 775 33.03 8.77 2.10
N TYR A 776 31.87 8.88 2.73
CA TYR A 776 30.81 7.90 2.63
C TYR A 776 29.49 8.61 2.37
N ALA A 777 28.72 8.08 1.43
CA ALA A 777 27.36 8.48 1.12
C ALA A 777 26.39 7.50 1.77
N SER A 778 25.23 8.00 2.20
CA SER A 778 24.14 7.17 2.71
C SER A 778 22.79 7.80 2.41
N PRO A 779 21.78 7.01 1.98
CA PRO A 779 20.41 7.50 1.85
C PRO A 779 19.67 7.61 3.19
N ASP A 780 20.09 6.84 4.22
CA ASP A 780 19.31 6.54 5.44
C ASP A 780 20.08 6.76 6.75
N ASN A 781 21.35 7.21 6.68
CA ASN A 781 22.30 7.32 7.80
C ASN A 781 22.67 5.97 8.46
N ARG A 782 22.29 4.83 7.86
CA ARG A 782 22.54 3.47 8.36
C ARG A 782 23.45 2.69 7.42
N SER A 783 23.11 2.69 6.14
CA SER A 783 23.81 1.99 5.06
C SER A 783 24.79 2.96 4.39
N TRP A 784 26.09 2.68 4.49
CA TRP A 784 27.14 3.59 4.03
C TRP A 784 27.94 3.00 2.88
N THR A 785 27.99 3.74 1.77
CA THR A 785 28.79 3.42 0.60
C THR A 785 29.97 4.38 0.51
N ARG A 786 31.18 3.87 0.29
CA ARG A 786 32.36 4.72 0.12
C ARG A 786 32.24 5.52 -1.18
N VAL A 787 32.54 6.82 -1.13
CA VAL A 787 32.62 7.70 -2.30
C VAL A 787 34.08 8.03 -2.56
N GLU A 788 34.55 7.78 -3.78
CA GLU A 788 35.90 8.18 -4.19
C GLU A 788 35.90 9.66 -4.56
N ALA A 789 36.76 10.45 -3.90
CA ALA A 789 36.93 11.86 -4.23
C ALA A 789 38.23 12.05 -5.03
N ALA A 790 38.12 12.69 -6.19
CA ALA A 790 39.26 13.03 -7.04
C ALA A 790 39.97 14.28 -6.53
N VAL A 791 41.30 14.35 -6.73
CA VAL A 791 42.08 15.56 -6.46
C VAL A 791 41.83 16.58 -7.58
N ALA A 792 41.03 17.60 -7.29
CA ALA A 792 40.74 18.68 -8.22
C ALA A 792 41.86 19.74 -8.26
N GLU A 793 42.51 20.00 -7.12
CA GLU A 793 43.60 20.96 -6.98
C GLU A 793 44.53 20.55 -5.83
N ASP A 794 45.86 20.72 -5.98
CA ASP A 794 46.83 20.58 -4.89
C ASP A 794 47.95 21.63 -5.03
N LEU A 795 48.00 22.56 -4.08
CA LEU A 795 48.88 23.73 -4.09
C LEU A 795 49.73 23.83 -2.81
N GLN A 796 50.94 24.39 -2.97
CA GLN A 796 51.78 24.76 -1.84
C GLN A 796 51.30 26.07 -1.21
N THR A 797 51.14 26.12 0.11
CA THR A 797 50.79 27.36 0.85
C THR A 797 52.04 28.16 1.24
N ASN A 798 51.85 29.29 1.93
CA ASN A 798 52.95 30.11 2.49
C ASN A 798 53.68 29.47 3.70
N ALA A 799 53.26 28.27 4.14
CA ALA A 799 53.83 27.45 5.21
C ALA A 799 54.42 26.13 4.66
N PRO A 800 55.00 25.25 5.52
CA PRO A 800 55.30 23.87 5.12
C PRO A 800 54.07 23.03 4.72
N TRP A 801 52.85 23.60 4.78
CA TRP A 801 51.60 22.92 4.49
C TRP A 801 51.17 23.10 3.02
N ARG A 802 50.39 22.15 2.54
CA ARG A 802 49.73 22.14 1.24
C ARG A 802 48.23 22.30 1.43
N ARG A 803 47.57 22.89 0.43
CA ARG A 803 46.11 22.97 0.33
C ARG A 803 45.68 22.05 -0.80
N MET A 804 44.78 21.13 -0.50
CA MET A 804 44.19 20.23 -1.49
C MET A 804 42.68 20.40 -1.53
N ARG A 805 42.13 20.41 -2.74
CA ARG A 805 40.71 20.36 -3.02
C ARG A 805 40.37 18.98 -3.57
N LEU A 806 39.56 18.25 -2.84
CA LEU A 806 38.97 16.97 -3.25
C LEU A 806 37.56 17.24 -3.76
N SER A 807 37.11 16.56 -4.82
CA SER A 807 35.72 16.63 -5.26
C SER A 807 35.19 15.27 -5.73
N ALA A 808 33.90 15.07 -5.56
CA ALA A 808 33.15 13.98 -6.17
C ALA A 808 31.93 14.61 -6.85
N ASP A 809 31.82 14.44 -8.16
CA ASP A 809 30.77 15.03 -8.99
C ASP A 809 29.66 14.01 -9.36
N ASP A 810 29.84 12.76 -8.94
CA ASP A 810 29.03 11.58 -9.23
C ASP A 810 28.50 10.92 -7.95
N VAL A 811 28.13 11.73 -6.95
CA VAL A 811 27.53 11.18 -5.71
C VAL A 811 26.20 10.53 -6.08
N PRO A 812 25.94 9.28 -5.65
CA PRO A 812 24.71 8.57 -6.00
C PRO A 812 23.47 9.38 -5.64
N TRP A 813 22.52 9.45 -6.57
CA TRP A 813 21.25 10.11 -6.33
C TRP A 813 20.52 9.45 -5.16
N GLY A 814 19.87 10.26 -4.33
CA GLY A 814 19.26 9.82 -3.07
C GLY A 814 20.20 9.78 -1.88
N THR A 815 21.47 10.12 -2.06
CA THR A 815 22.38 10.35 -0.94
C THR A 815 21.85 11.49 -0.09
N ASN A 816 21.37 11.19 1.11
CA ASN A 816 20.89 12.21 2.03
C ASN A 816 21.95 12.60 3.06
N TYR A 817 22.94 11.72 3.26
CA TYR A 817 23.99 11.89 4.24
C TYR A 817 25.36 11.76 3.61
N LEU A 818 26.24 12.71 3.90
CA LEU A 818 27.65 12.66 3.55
C LEU A 818 28.47 12.60 4.85
N LYS A 819 29.14 11.48 5.08
CA LYS A 819 30.07 11.28 6.20
C LYS A 819 31.50 11.44 5.75
N ILE A 820 32.24 12.28 6.46
CA ILE A 820 33.66 12.55 6.27
C ILE A 820 34.39 11.96 7.46
N VAL A 821 35.32 11.05 7.20
CA VAL A 821 36.08 10.30 8.21
C VAL A 821 37.55 10.71 8.15
N PHE A 822 38.06 11.20 9.27
CA PHE A 822 39.48 11.36 9.53
C PHE A 822 40.05 10.02 9.99
N LEU A 823 40.84 9.37 9.14
CA LEU A 823 41.34 8.01 9.36
C LEU A 823 42.40 7.95 10.48
N ASP A 824 42.47 6.81 11.18
CA ASP A 824 43.45 6.54 12.24
C ASP A 824 44.82 6.08 11.73
N THR A 825 44.96 5.90 10.41
CA THR A 825 46.23 5.63 9.71
C THR A 825 47.28 6.71 9.96
N ASN A 826 46.84 7.93 10.26
CA ASN A 826 47.69 9.02 10.72
C ASN A 826 47.51 9.24 12.23
N VAL A 827 48.56 9.01 13.01
CA VAL A 827 48.54 9.21 14.48
C VAL A 827 48.64 10.68 14.90
N LEU A 828 48.94 11.59 13.97
CA LEU A 828 49.03 13.04 14.24
C LEU A 828 47.62 13.63 14.23
N ASP A 829 47.18 14.18 15.37
CA ASP A 829 45.83 14.73 15.53
C ASP A 829 45.64 16.11 14.88
N TRP A 830 46.74 16.79 14.53
CA TRP A 830 46.71 18.11 13.92
C TRP A 830 46.66 18.11 12.39
N VAL A 831 46.73 16.95 11.72
CA VAL A 831 46.64 16.80 10.25
C VAL A 831 45.84 15.54 9.85
N PRO A 832 45.13 15.54 8.70
CA PRO A 832 44.76 16.73 7.91
C PRO A 832 43.80 17.63 8.67
N GLN A 833 43.68 18.89 8.23
CA GLN A 833 42.67 19.83 8.72
C GLN A 833 41.71 20.18 7.59
N LEU A 834 40.41 19.97 7.78
CA LEU A 834 39.41 20.34 6.79
C LEU A 834 38.98 21.79 7.02
N GLY A 835 39.14 22.66 6.02
CA GLY A 835 38.83 24.09 6.12
C GLY A 835 37.57 24.53 5.39
N LYS A 836 37.15 23.81 4.34
CA LYS A 836 35.90 24.13 3.63
C LYS A 836 35.21 22.89 3.11
N LEU A 837 33.89 22.88 3.15
CA LEU A 837 33.06 21.90 2.45
C LEU A 837 31.98 22.60 1.62
N GLU A 838 31.87 22.21 0.36
CA GLU A 838 30.83 22.64 -0.55
C GLU A 838 30.01 21.42 -0.95
N ILE A 839 28.69 21.44 -0.76
CA ILE A 839 27.79 20.32 -1.11
C ILE A 839 26.75 20.85 -2.08
N VAL A 840 26.67 20.26 -3.27
CA VAL A 840 25.54 20.48 -4.19
C VAL A 840 24.52 19.39 -3.92
N SER A 841 23.30 19.81 -3.61
CA SER A 841 22.17 18.95 -3.28
C SER A 841 20.91 19.46 -3.96
N GLY A 842 19.80 18.74 -3.95
CA GLY A 842 18.52 19.25 -4.48
C GLY A 842 18.03 18.53 -5.71
N ALA A 843 17.16 19.19 -6.49
CA ALA A 843 16.24 18.52 -7.40
C ALA A 843 16.53 18.71 -8.89
N SER A 844 17.45 19.59 -9.31
CA SER A 844 17.77 19.67 -10.75
C SER A 844 18.62 18.49 -11.18
N SER A 845 18.52 18.10 -12.46
CA SER A 845 19.48 17.18 -13.05
C SER A 845 20.89 17.77 -12.89
N GLY A 846 21.81 16.98 -12.34
CA GLY A 846 23.21 17.08 -12.73
C GLY A 846 23.34 16.73 -14.22
N PRO A 847 24.52 16.38 -14.74
CA PRO A 847 24.55 15.64 -16.00
C PRO A 847 23.54 14.48 -15.93
N ASP A 848 22.68 14.31 -16.94
CA ASP A 848 21.72 13.20 -17.01
C ASP A 848 22.53 11.92 -17.23
N VAL A 849 22.94 11.29 -16.13
CA VAL A 849 23.62 9.99 -16.11
C VAL A 849 22.53 8.92 -16.04
N LEU A 850 22.25 8.27 -17.17
CA LEU A 850 21.62 6.95 -17.17
C LEU A 850 22.61 5.97 -16.56
N THR A 851 22.21 5.26 -15.51
CA THR A 851 22.86 4.02 -15.08
C THR A 851 21.93 2.86 -15.42
N ASP A 852 22.26 2.15 -16.49
CA ASP A 852 21.60 0.90 -16.85
C ASP A 852 22.35 -0.24 -16.16
N SER A 853 21.78 -0.79 -15.08
CA SER A 853 22.33 -1.95 -14.38
C SER A 853 22.30 -3.23 -15.24
N MET A 854 21.76 -3.19 -16.46
CA MET A 854 21.66 -4.31 -17.39
C MET A 854 20.86 -5.49 -16.82
N ASP A 855 19.97 -5.20 -15.88
CA ASP A 855 19.00 -6.10 -15.27
C ASP A 855 17.66 -6.13 -16.05
N ASN A 856 17.53 -5.29 -17.08
CA ASN A 856 16.39 -5.22 -17.98
C ASN A 856 16.66 -4.45 -19.28
N PHE A 857 15.64 -4.37 -20.14
CA PHE A 857 15.74 -3.64 -21.40
C PHE A 857 15.05 -2.26 -21.44
N ARG A 858 14.56 -1.75 -20.31
CA ARG A 858 13.69 -0.55 -20.26
C ARG A 858 14.35 0.71 -20.82
N TRP A 859 15.67 0.77 -20.74
CA TRP A 859 16.47 1.93 -21.17
C TRP A 859 16.87 1.87 -22.65
N MET A 860 16.62 0.72 -23.31
CA MET A 860 16.99 0.48 -24.70
C MET A 860 15.88 0.96 -25.64
N ALA A 861 16.19 1.97 -26.44
CA ALA A 861 15.29 2.50 -27.47
C ALA A 861 15.00 1.50 -28.59
N SER A 862 15.97 0.63 -28.88
CA SER A 862 15.78 -0.54 -29.75
C SER A 862 16.82 -1.61 -29.43
N ARG A 863 16.52 -2.87 -29.77
CA ARG A 863 17.40 -4.01 -29.54
C ARG A 863 17.11 -5.13 -30.54
N SER A 864 18.04 -6.06 -30.70
CA SER A 864 17.81 -7.30 -31.45
C SER A 864 17.07 -8.35 -30.61
N ASP A 865 16.27 -9.19 -31.25
CA ASP A 865 15.44 -10.21 -30.60
C ASP A 865 16.26 -11.31 -29.89
N ASN A 866 17.55 -11.44 -30.21
CA ASN A 866 18.46 -12.43 -29.64
C ASN A 866 19.26 -11.92 -28.43
N LEU A 867 18.82 -10.86 -27.74
CA LEU A 867 19.39 -10.41 -26.46
C LEU A 867 18.59 -10.97 -25.28
N ILE A 868 19.29 -11.31 -24.20
CA ILE A 868 18.71 -11.79 -22.95
C ILE A 868 19.46 -11.18 -21.76
N VAL A 869 18.72 -10.85 -20.70
CA VAL A 869 19.28 -10.53 -19.38
C VAL A 869 19.67 -11.83 -18.67
N ASP A 870 20.85 -11.87 -18.06
CA ASP A 870 21.41 -13.07 -17.44
C ASP A 870 22.02 -12.75 -16.06
N GLY A 871 21.28 -13.09 -15.00
CA GLY A 871 21.75 -13.06 -13.61
C GLY A 871 22.38 -14.36 -13.11
N SER A 872 22.45 -15.40 -13.95
CA SER A 872 22.94 -16.72 -13.51
C SER A 872 24.43 -16.68 -13.15
N TYR A 873 24.79 -17.32 -12.04
CA TYR A 873 26.17 -17.38 -11.54
C TYR A 873 26.81 -16.00 -11.27
N ALA A 874 26.02 -15.01 -10.80
CA ALA A 874 26.49 -13.66 -10.47
C ALA A 874 27.75 -13.65 -9.57
N ASP A 875 27.77 -14.50 -8.53
CA ASP A 875 28.91 -14.64 -7.61
C ASP A 875 30.17 -15.23 -8.28
N GLU A 876 30.00 -16.02 -9.34
CA GLU A 876 31.10 -16.74 -10.01
C GLU A 876 31.68 -15.97 -11.19
N ILE A 877 30.83 -15.20 -11.88
CA ILE A 877 31.17 -14.53 -13.14
C ILE A 877 31.45 -13.04 -12.92
N ALA A 878 30.75 -12.44 -11.96
CA ALA A 878 30.51 -11.00 -11.98
C ALA A 878 30.62 -10.32 -10.61
N ASP A 879 31.28 -10.97 -9.65
CA ASP A 879 31.49 -10.46 -8.28
C ASP A 879 30.18 -10.02 -7.60
N GLY A 880 29.08 -10.74 -7.86
CA GLY A 880 27.75 -10.46 -7.33
C GLY A 880 26.87 -9.56 -8.23
N ASP A 881 27.35 -9.15 -9.39
CA ASP A 881 26.55 -8.42 -10.39
C ASP A 881 25.54 -9.36 -11.09
N ALA A 882 24.27 -9.23 -10.73
CA ALA A 882 23.16 -9.97 -11.29
C ALA A 882 22.60 -9.34 -12.59
N GLY A 883 22.98 -8.10 -12.92
CA GLY A 883 22.48 -7.38 -14.08
C GLY A 883 23.46 -7.44 -15.25
N ARG A 884 23.25 -8.37 -16.19
CA ARG A 884 24.07 -8.47 -17.40
C ARG A 884 23.23 -8.80 -18.62
N VAL A 885 23.63 -8.31 -19.77
CA VAL A 885 23.04 -8.71 -21.06
C VAL A 885 24.05 -9.49 -21.89
N ARG A 886 23.55 -10.56 -22.52
CA ARG A 886 24.27 -11.31 -23.55
C ARG A 886 23.32 -11.72 -24.68
N ARG A 887 23.88 -12.35 -25.71
CA ARG A 887 23.08 -12.94 -26.79
C ARG A 887 22.65 -14.37 -26.47
N THR A 888 21.55 -14.80 -27.06
CA THR A 888 21.00 -16.17 -26.92
C THR A 888 21.61 -17.14 -27.94
N ASP A 889 22.13 -16.64 -29.07
CA ASP A 889 22.72 -17.44 -30.15
C ASP A 889 24.07 -16.86 -30.63
N GLY A 890 24.65 -17.46 -31.69
CA GLY A 890 25.92 -17.00 -32.27
C GLY A 890 25.80 -15.85 -33.27
N GLN A 891 24.60 -15.30 -33.47
CA GLN A 891 24.38 -14.20 -34.42
C GLN A 891 24.84 -12.86 -33.83
N THR A 892 24.82 -11.83 -34.67
CA THR A 892 25.08 -10.46 -34.20
C THR A 892 23.92 -10.03 -33.31
N ALA A 893 24.22 -9.40 -32.19
CA ALA A 893 23.23 -8.81 -31.30
C ALA A 893 23.55 -7.31 -31.11
N TYR A 894 22.53 -6.47 -30.95
CA TYR A 894 22.73 -5.04 -30.75
C TYR A 894 21.64 -4.44 -29.86
N TRP A 895 21.98 -3.34 -29.20
CA TRP A 895 21.02 -2.46 -28.55
C TRP A 895 21.41 -1.01 -28.71
N VAL A 896 20.43 -0.13 -28.60
CA VAL A 896 20.57 1.31 -28.82
C VAL A 896 20.00 2.07 -27.63
N TYR A 897 20.79 2.96 -27.06
CA TYR A 897 20.32 4.03 -26.18
C TYR A 897 19.96 5.26 -27.02
N GLN A 898 18.86 5.91 -26.67
CA GLN A 898 18.47 7.22 -27.22
C GLN A 898 18.37 8.23 -26.08
N ARG A 899 19.08 9.35 -26.20
CA ARG A 899 19.12 10.47 -25.24
C ARG A 899 19.43 11.78 -25.99
N SER A 900 19.15 12.93 -25.40
CA SER A 900 19.64 14.21 -25.93
C SER A 900 21.12 14.40 -25.61
N ASP A 901 21.93 14.75 -26.61
CA ASP A 901 23.31 15.25 -26.43
C ASP A 901 24.20 14.40 -25.49
N ILE A 902 24.35 13.13 -25.81
CA ILE A 902 25.22 12.19 -25.09
C ILE A 902 26.68 12.61 -25.25
N HIS A 903 27.37 12.84 -24.14
CA HIS A 903 28.76 13.31 -24.14
C HIS A 903 29.76 12.26 -23.64
N SER A 904 29.36 11.32 -22.78
CA SER A 904 30.22 10.22 -22.35
C SER A 904 29.45 8.92 -22.11
N LEU A 905 30.22 7.82 -22.05
CA LEU A 905 29.74 6.46 -21.88
C LEU A 905 30.74 5.67 -21.03
N GLN A 906 30.28 4.82 -20.13
CA GLN A 906 31.04 3.77 -19.46
C GLN A 906 30.29 2.44 -19.56
N ALA A 907 30.97 1.30 -19.65
CA ALA A 907 30.34 -0.01 -19.61
C ALA A 907 31.23 -1.06 -18.93
N THR A 908 30.62 -1.93 -18.13
CA THR A 908 31.28 -3.09 -17.53
C THR A 908 31.14 -4.31 -18.44
N LEU A 909 32.25 -5.00 -18.71
CA LEU A 909 32.33 -6.17 -19.58
C LEU A 909 32.86 -7.37 -18.82
N TYR A 910 32.15 -8.48 -18.92
CA TYR A 910 32.57 -9.79 -18.43
C TYR A 910 32.86 -10.70 -19.63
N TYR A 911 34.03 -11.34 -19.63
CA TYR A 911 34.43 -12.20 -20.74
C TYR A 911 35.36 -13.34 -20.34
N GLU A 912 35.28 -14.43 -21.10
CA GLU A 912 36.25 -15.53 -21.10
C GLU A 912 37.03 -15.50 -22.43
N GLY A 913 38.37 -15.48 -22.37
CA GLY A 913 39.21 -15.51 -23.56
C GLY A 913 39.13 -14.23 -24.41
N THR A 914 38.89 -14.38 -25.72
CA THR A 914 38.79 -13.23 -26.66
C THR A 914 37.34 -12.81 -26.83
N TYR A 915 37.08 -11.51 -26.76
CA TYR A 915 35.76 -10.93 -27.00
C TYR A 915 35.84 -9.81 -28.04
N GLN A 916 34.68 -9.45 -28.60
CA GLN A 916 34.53 -8.25 -29.43
C GLN A 916 33.24 -7.53 -29.05
N LEU A 917 33.34 -6.21 -28.88
CA LEU A 917 32.22 -5.31 -28.68
C LEU A 917 32.51 -4.06 -29.52
N ASN A 918 31.59 -3.71 -30.41
CA ASN A 918 31.65 -2.48 -31.19
C ASN A 918 30.71 -1.44 -30.57
N VAL A 919 31.15 -0.19 -30.49
CA VAL A 919 30.33 0.93 -30.02
C VAL A 919 30.22 1.96 -31.14
N TYR A 920 29.02 2.48 -31.36
CA TYR A 920 28.75 3.49 -32.38
C TYR A 920 27.95 4.66 -31.80
N ALA A 921 28.23 5.88 -32.28
CA ALA A 921 27.50 7.09 -31.97
C ALA A 921 26.76 7.61 -33.21
N SER A 922 25.56 8.18 -33.02
CA SER A 922 24.78 8.76 -34.10
C SER A 922 23.97 9.96 -33.61
N PRO A 923 23.84 11.04 -34.41
CA PRO A 923 22.95 12.16 -34.10
C PRO A 923 21.49 11.90 -34.49
N ASP A 924 21.20 10.94 -35.37
CA ASP A 924 19.90 10.75 -36.03
C ASP A 924 19.37 9.31 -35.99
N GLY A 925 20.15 8.35 -35.46
CA GLY A 925 19.82 6.93 -35.41
C GLY A 925 19.98 6.20 -36.75
N ALA A 926 20.38 6.91 -37.82
CA ALA A 926 20.56 6.36 -39.16
C ALA A 926 22.04 6.36 -39.59
N SER A 927 22.78 7.41 -39.23
CA SER A 927 24.17 7.64 -39.60
C SER A 927 25.08 7.32 -38.41
N TRP A 928 25.82 6.21 -38.49
CA TRP A 928 26.62 5.70 -37.36
C TRP A 928 28.12 5.94 -37.53
N THR A 929 28.75 6.48 -36.50
CA THR A 929 30.21 6.66 -36.40
C THR A 929 30.77 5.70 -35.36
N SER A 930 31.83 4.97 -35.71
CA SER A 930 32.50 4.07 -34.76
C SER A 930 33.15 4.87 -33.62
N VAL A 931 32.93 4.44 -32.39
CA VAL A 931 33.54 4.95 -31.17
C VAL A 931 34.53 3.91 -30.67
N ALA A 932 35.71 4.34 -30.25
CA ALA A 932 36.74 3.47 -29.68
C ALA A 932 36.88 3.77 -28.18
N PRO A 933 36.22 3.01 -27.30
CA PRO A 933 36.34 3.18 -25.86
C PRO A 933 37.77 2.88 -25.37
N THR A 934 38.23 3.63 -24.37
CA THR A 934 39.44 3.33 -23.59
C THR A 934 39.13 2.35 -22.48
N VAL A 935 40.15 1.59 -22.04
CA VAL A 935 40.02 0.68 -20.88
C VAL A 935 40.40 1.45 -19.62
N LEU A 936 39.47 1.58 -18.68
CA LEU A 936 39.71 2.23 -17.38
C LEU A 936 40.34 1.27 -16.37
N SER A 937 39.80 0.06 -16.27
CA SER A 937 40.29 -0.97 -15.36
C SER A 937 40.19 -2.36 -16.01
N THR A 938 41.01 -3.29 -15.53
CA THR A 938 40.92 -4.70 -15.87
C THR A 938 41.23 -5.53 -14.65
N GLU A 939 40.31 -6.41 -14.32
CA GLU A 939 40.42 -7.37 -13.24
C GLU A 939 40.55 -8.77 -13.87
N PRO A 940 41.71 -9.42 -13.73
CA PRO A 940 41.94 -10.73 -14.32
C PRO A 940 41.15 -11.81 -13.57
N ALA A 941 40.87 -12.92 -14.28
CA ALA A 941 40.21 -14.08 -13.71
C ALA A 941 40.83 -14.56 -12.39
N SER A 942 39.98 -14.80 -11.40
CA SER A 942 40.36 -15.28 -10.06
C SER A 942 40.55 -16.81 -10.05
N SER A 943 41.26 -17.33 -9.04
CA SER A 943 41.55 -18.76 -8.94
C SER A 943 40.28 -19.57 -8.65
N GLY A 944 39.68 -20.14 -9.70
CA GLY A 944 38.47 -20.97 -9.59
C GLY A 944 37.42 -20.64 -10.66
N TYR A 945 37.50 -19.46 -11.28
CA TYR A 945 36.51 -18.95 -12.23
C TYR A 945 37.20 -18.39 -13.49
N PRO A 946 36.72 -18.69 -14.72
CA PRO A 946 37.43 -18.35 -15.95
C PRO A 946 37.18 -16.91 -16.47
N TRP A 947 36.39 -16.10 -15.77
CA TRP A 947 35.90 -14.81 -16.25
C TRP A 947 36.80 -13.65 -15.83
N SER A 948 37.08 -12.74 -16.77
CA SER A 948 37.74 -11.45 -16.50
C SER A 948 36.72 -10.32 -16.57
N LYS A 949 36.92 -9.27 -15.77
CA LYS A 949 36.11 -8.05 -15.76
C LYS A 949 36.89 -6.88 -16.33
N ARG A 950 36.23 -6.02 -17.09
CA ARG A 950 36.83 -4.82 -17.68
C ARG A 950 35.83 -3.68 -17.71
N ILE A 951 36.26 -2.50 -17.29
CA ILE A 951 35.47 -1.26 -17.44
C ILE A 951 36.02 -0.49 -18.63
N ILE A 952 35.15 -0.19 -19.60
CA ILE A 952 35.46 0.63 -20.78
C ILE A 952 34.78 1.99 -20.67
N GLU A 953 35.38 3.01 -21.27
CA GLU A 953 34.86 4.38 -21.26
C GLU A 953 35.08 5.07 -22.61
N ALA A 954 34.09 5.83 -23.06
CA ALA A 954 34.26 6.89 -24.06
C ALA A 954 33.98 8.24 -23.37
N SER A 955 35.03 8.92 -22.92
CA SER A 955 34.94 10.18 -22.16
C SER A 955 34.65 11.42 -23.01
N ALA A 956 34.67 11.28 -24.35
CA ALA A 956 34.30 12.35 -25.28
C ALA A 956 33.66 11.76 -26.55
N LEU A 957 32.33 11.90 -26.65
CA LEU A 957 31.56 11.52 -27.83
C LEU A 957 31.41 12.69 -28.81
N PRO A 958 31.13 12.44 -30.10
CA PRO A 958 30.86 13.50 -31.07
C PRO A 958 29.70 14.41 -30.60
N ALA A 959 29.85 15.73 -30.77
CA ALA A 959 28.82 16.68 -30.36
C ALA A 959 27.47 16.40 -31.06
N GLY A 960 26.36 16.51 -30.31
CA GLY A 960 25.03 16.21 -30.81
C GLY A 960 24.75 14.72 -31.00
N THR A 961 25.54 13.83 -30.40
CA THR A 961 25.21 12.40 -30.35
C THR A 961 23.88 12.24 -29.62
N ALA A 962 22.89 11.64 -30.29
CA ALA A 962 21.59 11.36 -29.70
C ALA A 962 21.33 9.85 -29.51
N TYR A 963 22.18 9.02 -30.12
CA TYR A 963 22.06 7.57 -30.09
C TYR A 963 23.43 6.93 -29.88
N ILE A 964 23.48 5.94 -28.99
CA ILE A 964 24.63 5.06 -28.80
C ILE A 964 24.19 3.63 -29.09
N LYS A 965 24.86 2.95 -30.01
CA LYS A 965 24.64 1.54 -30.32
C LYS A 965 25.81 0.71 -29.84
N PHE A 966 25.49 -0.32 -29.06
CA PHE A 966 26.39 -1.43 -28.79
C PHE A 966 26.06 -2.57 -29.74
N GLU A 967 27.10 -3.22 -30.24
CA GLU A 967 26.96 -4.34 -31.16
C GLU A 967 27.97 -5.42 -30.78
N ILE A 968 27.45 -6.61 -30.49
CA ILE A 968 28.22 -7.84 -30.29
C ILE A 968 28.24 -8.58 -31.64
N PRO A 969 29.36 -8.59 -32.37
CA PRO A 969 29.42 -9.23 -33.69
C PRO A 969 29.26 -10.74 -33.61
N ALA A 970 28.73 -11.36 -34.67
CA ALA A 970 28.57 -12.81 -34.75
C ALA A 970 29.85 -13.59 -34.39
N SER A 971 29.70 -14.64 -33.59
CA SER A 971 30.79 -15.49 -33.12
C SER A 971 30.27 -16.88 -32.76
N ALA A 972 31.17 -17.86 -32.61
CA ALA A 972 30.84 -19.24 -32.32
C ALA A 972 30.23 -19.45 -30.91
N THR A 973 30.42 -18.50 -29.99
CA THR A 973 29.93 -18.58 -28.61
C THR A 973 28.86 -17.52 -28.35
N SER A 974 27.74 -17.88 -27.74
CA SER A 974 26.65 -16.94 -27.40
C SER A 974 26.86 -16.24 -26.06
N TRP A 975 27.64 -16.83 -25.16
CA TRP A 975 27.79 -16.35 -23.79
C TRP A 975 28.86 -15.26 -23.57
N VAL A 976 29.66 -14.90 -24.59
CA VAL A 976 30.74 -13.87 -24.48
C VAL A 976 30.65 -12.83 -25.61
N PRO A 977 30.91 -11.53 -25.33
CA PRO A 977 30.98 -10.92 -23.99
C PRO A 977 29.59 -10.84 -23.34
N GLN A 978 29.57 -10.77 -22.00
CA GLN A 978 28.41 -10.27 -21.26
C GLN A 978 28.68 -8.81 -20.87
N VAL A 979 27.68 -7.96 -21.00
CA VAL A 979 27.78 -6.54 -20.66
C VAL A 979 26.95 -6.29 -19.40
N GLY A 980 27.63 -5.94 -18.31
CA GLY A 980 26.99 -5.46 -17.08
C GLY A 980 26.82 -3.94 -17.11
N GLU A 981 26.73 -3.30 -15.96
CA GLU A 981 26.37 -1.87 -15.83
C GLU A 981 26.92 -0.96 -16.95
N VAL A 982 26.01 -0.23 -17.61
CA VAL A 982 26.30 0.80 -18.60
C VAL A 982 25.90 2.16 -18.06
N ARG A 983 26.84 3.11 -18.02
CA ARG A 983 26.55 4.52 -17.70
C ARG A 983 26.59 5.36 -18.96
N VAL A 984 25.55 6.13 -19.23
CA VAL A 984 25.48 7.06 -20.37
C VAL A 984 25.22 8.45 -19.81
N THR A 985 26.10 9.39 -20.12
CA THR A 985 25.96 10.77 -19.62
C THR A 985 25.53 11.71 -20.74
N SER A 986 24.46 12.46 -20.49
CA SER A 986 23.77 13.38 -21.41
C SER A 986 23.43 14.71 -20.75
N ASN A 987 22.98 15.68 -21.57
CA ASN A 987 22.46 16.99 -21.11
C ASN A 987 20.95 17.10 -21.26
#